data_AF-A0A8C3C6Y3-F1
#
_entry.id   AF-A0A8C3C6Y3-F1
#
_cell.length_a   1.000
_cell.length_b   1.000
_cell.length_c   1.000
_cell.angle_alpha   90.00
_cell.angle_beta   90.00
_cell.angle_gamma   90.00
#
_symmetry.space_group_name_H-M   'P 1'
#
loop_
_entity.id
_entity.type
_entity.pdbx_description
1 polymer ?
#
loop_
_entity_poly.entity_id
_entity_poly.type
_entity_poly.pdbx_seq_one_letter_code
_entity_poly.pdbx_strand_id
1 'polypeptide(L)'
;MSGKHRGRQGPGEPRLRGGRSGQGAGCAPRGCSAGSPGTGSALPGPGQRVSTGMHRLFGGRAVPSRAVPGRSRVLGARRAAESRGEMRDYEEVSAFLGEWGRFQRLVFFLLSASIIPNGFNGMSAVFLAGTPAHRCAVPRGANLSGEWLNASIPLELRGGREEPSRCRRYRLAALANFSALGLRPGSDVELGELEQEPCLDGWEYSRDVYRSTIVTEWNLVCEDDWKVPLTTSLFFVGVLIGSFISGQLSDRFGRKSILFSTMAVQTGFSFLQIFSTSWEMFTVLFLIVGMGQISNYVVAFILGTEILGKSVRIIFSTLGVCIFFAIGYMLLPLFAYFIRDWRMLLLALTVPGLFCVPLWWIIPESPRWLISQGRYKEAEAIIRKAAKINGIPAPAVIFDTAEMQDSKPQQQQKAILLDLFRTRNIATITIMSLLLWFFTSVGYFGLSLNTPNLHGNVYINCFLLAVVEVPSYVIAWLLLRYLPRRYSIAGTLFLGGGVVLFIQLVPTDYSALSVGLVMLGKFGITSAFSMLYVYSVELYPTLVRNMAVGATSMASRLGSIIAPYFVYLGAYDRVLPYILMGSLTVLIGILTLFLPESYGNSLPESFEQMLKVKCFRNGQQTTGARNSKKSPKILVTPM
;
A
#
# COMPACT_ATOMS: atom_id res chain seq x y z
N MET A 1 32.76 30.36 -51.26
CA MET A 1 33.51 31.64 -51.21
C MET A 1 33.57 32.14 -49.76
N SER A 2 34.31 33.20 -49.48
CA SER A 2 34.61 33.78 -48.14
C SER A 2 33.37 34.21 -47.33
N GLY A 3 33.40 34.37 -45.99
CA GLY A 3 34.43 33.97 -45.00
C GLY A 3 34.70 35.00 -43.87
N LYS A 4 35.03 34.52 -42.65
CA LYS A 4 35.47 35.26 -41.42
C LYS A 4 34.41 36.22 -40.81
N HIS A 5 34.40 36.56 -39.50
CA HIS A 5 35.21 36.29 -38.27
C HIS A 5 34.26 36.44 -37.03
N ARG A 6 34.53 36.26 -35.72
CA ARG A 6 35.64 36.02 -34.73
C ARG A 6 34.95 35.34 -33.50
N GLY A 7 35.58 34.65 -32.53
CA GLY A 7 36.93 34.12 -32.40
C GLY A 7 37.46 33.99 -30.94
N ARG A 8 37.57 32.75 -30.41
CA ARG A 8 38.37 32.26 -29.22
C ARG A 8 37.75 32.41 -27.80
N GLN A 9 37.61 31.34 -26.98
CA GLN A 9 38.59 30.47 -26.23
C GLN A 9 39.21 31.22 -25.00
N GLY A 10 39.34 30.70 -23.76
CA GLY A 10 39.53 29.33 -23.18
C GLY A 10 41.01 29.13 -22.72
N PRO A 11 41.46 28.16 -21.86
CA PRO A 11 40.80 27.19 -20.94
C PRO A 11 40.95 27.64 -19.43
N GLY A 12 41.34 26.91 -18.36
CA GLY A 12 41.77 25.51 -18.09
C GLY A 12 42.25 25.25 -16.61
N GLU A 13 42.69 24.02 -16.28
CA GLU A 13 43.33 23.58 -14.98
C GLU A 13 44.90 23.56 -15.09
N PRO A 14 45.77 23.07 -14.14
CA PRO A 14 45.57 22.37 -12.83
C PRO A 14 46.61 22.59 -11.65
N ARG A 15 46.40 21.84 -10.54
CA ARG A 15 47.39 21.24 -9.56
C ARG A 15 48.28 22.08 -8.57
N LEU A 16 48.02 21.83 -7.27
CA LEU A 16 48.94 21.40 -6.16
C LEU A 16 50.04 22.29 -5.51
N ARG A 17 49.98 22.29 -4.15
CA ARG A 17 51.04 22.44 -3.10
C ARG A 17 51.62 23.83 -2.74
N GLY A 18 51.84 24.03 -1.43
CA GLY A 18 52.45 25.21 -0.77
C GLY A 18 51.47 25.91 0.22
N GLY A 19 51.88 26.49 1.36
CA GLY A 19 53.26 26.61 1.89
C GLY A 19 53.51 27.28 3.27
N ARG A 20 52.57 27.29 4.25
CA ARG A 20 52.75 27.76 5.66
C ARG A 20 53.06 29.27 5.93
N SER A 21 52.78 29.67 7.19
CA SER A 21 53.10 30.95 7.88
C SER A 21 52.34 32.22 7.44
N GLY A 22 51.99 33.16 8.34
CA GLY A 22 52.01 33.11 9.82
C GLY A 22 51.66 34.45 10.49
N GLN A 23 51.44 34.44 11.82
CA GLN A 23 51.08 35.59 12.71
C GLN A 23 49.62 36.11 12.52
N GLY A 24 48.91 36.64 13.53
CA GLY A 24 49.24 36.85 14.95
C GLY A 24 48.01 37.03 15.86
N ALA A 25 48.25 37.21 17.17
CA ALA A 25 47.30 37.25 18.30
C ALA A 25 46.26 38.41 18.29
N GLY A 26 45.18 38.41 19.10
CA GLY A 26 44.68 37.39 20.04
C GLY A 26 43.71 37.95 21.12
N CYS A 27 43.48 37.15 22.19
CA CYS A 27 42.80 37.48 23.47
C CYS A 27 41.24 37.63 23.48
N ALA A 28 40.51 37.26 24.55
CA ALA A 28 40.79 36.35 25.69
C ALA A 28 39.48 35.95 26.44
N PRO A 29 39.40 34.76 27.10
CA PRO A 29 38.25 34.33 27.91
C PRO A 29 38.44 34.52 29.44
N ARG A 30 37.34 34.43 30.21
CA ARG A 30 37.29 34.16 31.68
C ARG A 30 36.77 32.71 31.86
N GLY A 31 37.13 31.90 32.87
CA GLY A 31 37.43 32.14 34.29
C GLY A 31 36.19 31.73 35.10
N CYS A 32 36.16 30.71 35.97
CA CYS A 32 37.02 30.32 37.11
C CYS A 32 37.26 28.78 37.12
N SER A 33 38.38 28.17 37.52
CA SER A 33 39.32 28.29 38.67
C SER A 33 38.87 27.55 39.95
N ALA A 34 39.67 26.57 40.39
CA ALA A 34 39.63 25.88 41.68
C ALA A 34 41.04 25.85 42.30
N GLY A 35 41.15 25.82 43.63
CA GLY A 35 42.42 25.98 44.35
C GLY A 35 43.21 24.68 44.61
N SER A 36 44.53 24.78 44.52
CA SER A 36 45.55 23.74 44.83
C SER A 36 46.05 23.87 46.28
N PRO A 37 47.13 23.19 46.73
CA PRO A 37 47.72 21.90 46.32
C PRO A 37 47.96 20.93 47.52
N GLY A 38 48.45 19.70 47.26
CA GLY A 38 48.95 18.79 48.30
C GLY A 38 49.94 17.75 47.75
N THR A 39 51.17 17.75 48.25
CA THR A 39 52.28 16.87 47.84
C THR A 39 52.16 15.43 48.39
N GLY A 40 52.72 14.43 47.70
CA GLY A 40 52.87 13.08 48.27
C GLY A 40 53.23 11.98 47.26
N SER A 41 54.48 11.54 47.26
CA SER A 41 55.04 10.49 46.40
C SER A 41 54.74 9.04 46.86
N ALA A 42 54.98 8.09 45.94
CA ALA A 42 55.47 6.71 46.14
C ALA A 42 54.53 5.51 45.80
N LEU A 43 55.10 4.62 44.97
CA LEU A 43 54.82 3.17 44.81
C LEU A 43 55.65 2.38 45.86
N PRO A 44 55.49 1.04 46.09
CA PRO A 44 54.92 0.01 45.19
C PRO A 44 53.98 -1.04 45.85
N GLY A 45 53.60 -2.09 45.09
CA GLY A 45 53.12 -3.38 45.62
C GLY A 45 54.28 -4.36 45.90
N PRO A 46 54.12 -5.71 45.81
CA PRO A 46 52.94 -6.51 45.45
C PRO A 46 52.60 -7.64 46.47
N GLY A 47 51.68 -8.56 46.13
CA GLY A 47 51.44 -9.81 46.89
C GLY A 47 50.61 -10.84 46.13
N GLN A 48 50.90 -12.14 46.25
CA GLN A 48 50.26 -13.23 45.49
C GLN A 48 49.59 -14.30 46.38
N ARG A 49 48.58 -14.96 45.81
CA ARG A 49 48.16 -16.39 45.90
C ARG A 49 48.42 -17.18 47.20
N VAL A 50 47.43 -17.98 47.60
CA VAL A 50 47.38 -19.46 47.42
C VAL A 50 46.03 -19.99 47.94
N SER A 51 45.58 -21.17 47.47
CA SER A 51 44.36 -21.84 47.93
C SER A 51 44.64 -23.15 48.68
N THR A 52 43.86 -23.44 49.71
CA THR A 52 43.61 -24.80 50.24
C THR A 52 42.19 -24.87 50.79
N GLY A 53 41.65 -26.08 50.94
CA GLY A 53 40.36 -26.32 51.61
C GLY A 53 40.15 -27.80 51.90
N MET A 54 39.48 -28.13 53.01
CA MET A 54 39.16 -29.52 53.37
C MET A 54 37.92 -29.61 54.29
N HIS A 55 36.94 -30.41 53.86
CA HIS A 55 36.00 -31.27 54.60
C HIS A 55 35.58 -31.06 56.08
N ARG A 56 34.26 -31.36 56.30
CA ARG A 56 33.63 -32.07 57.45
C ARG A 56 33.49 -31.32 58.79
N LEU A 57 32.56 -31.64 59.70
CA LEU A 57 31.19 -32.25 59.64
C LEU A 57 30.51 -32.06 61.02
N PHE A 58 29.16 -32.01 61.07
CA PHE A 58 28.33 -31.87 62.30
C PHE A 58 28.56 -30.57 63.13
N GLY A 59 27.63 -30.11 63.98
CA GLY A 59 26.23 -30.49 64.16
C GLY A 59 25.66 -30.02 65.51
N GLY A 60 24.65 -29.14 65.52
CA GLY A 60 24.05 -28.64 66.77
C GLY A 60 22.79 -27.79 66.54
N ARG A 61 21.77 -27.96 67.39
CA ARG A 61 20.52 -27.16 67.37
C ARG A 61 20.64 -25.95 68.29
N ALA A 62 20.00 -24.84 67.92
CA ALA A 62 19.71 -23.72 68.82
C ALA A 62 18.24 -23.29 68.68
N VAL A 63 17.66 -22.78 69.77
CA VAL A 63 16.25 -22.36 69.91
C VAL A 63 16.16 -20.83 69.73
N PRO A 64 15.09 -20.27 69.11
CA PRO A 64 15.12 -18.91 68.58
C PRO A 64 14.94 -17.80 69.63
N SER A 65 15.57 -16.65 69.39
CA SER A 65 15.32 -15.40 70.11
C SER A 65 14.30 -14.51 69.38
N ARG A 66 13.63 -13.62 70.13
CA ARG A 66 12.57 -12.73 69.64
C ARG A 66 13.15 -11.55 68.82
N ALA A 67 12.50 -11.21 67.70
CA ALA A 67 12.77 -10.00 66.93
C ALA A 67 11.60 -8.99 67.02
N VAL A 68 11.91 -7.69 67.05
CA VAL A 68 10.94 -6.60 67.25
C VAL A 68 10.22 -6.23 65.94
N PRO A 69 8.88 -6.12 65.91
CA PRO A 69 8.12 -5.81 64.68
C PRO A 69 8.15 -4.30 64.33
N GLY A 70 9.23 -3.84 63.69
CA GLY A 70 9.53 -2.40 63.55
C GLY A 70 9.94 -1.85 62.18
N ARG A 71 9.65 -2.52 61.04
CA ARG A 71 10.00 -1.98 59.70
C ARG A 71 9.03 -2.29 58.55
N SER A 72 8.28 -3.39 58.61
CA SER A 72 7.51 -3.89 57.46
C SER A 72 6.36 -2.99 56.98
N ARG A 73 5.68 -2.27 57.90
CA ARG A 73 4.54 -1.39 57.54
C ARG A 73 4.95 -0.16 56.71
N VAL A 74 6.15 0.40 56.93
CA VAL A 74 6.64 1.58 56.17
C VAL A 74 7.02 1.20 54.74
N LEU A 75 7.61 0.01 54.55
CA LEU A 75 7.89 -0.54 53.20
C LEU A 75 6.62 -0.93 52.44
N GLY A 76 5.60 -1.44 53.14
CA GLY A 76 4.27 -1.66 52.55
C GLY A 76 3.62 -0.36 52.07
N ALA A 77 3.66 0.69 52.91
CA ALA A 77 3.12 2.01 52.56
C ALA A 77 3.84 2.67 51.37
N ARG A 78 5.18 2.55 51.27
CA ARG A 78 5.91 3.05 50.09
C ARG A 78 5.55 2.29 48.81
N ARG A 79 5.49 0.95 48.84
CA ARG A 79 5.10 0.17 47.66
C ARG A 79 3.65 0.42 47.20
N ALA A 80 2.75 0.75 48.13
CA ALA A 80 1.37 1.16 47.81
C ALA A 80 1.27 2.62 47.29
N ALA A 81 2.32 3.42 47.43
CA ALA A 81 2.42 4.76 46.83
C ALA A 81 3.13 4.72 45.46
N GLU A 82 4.11 3.82 45.28
CA GLU A 82 4.80 3.59 44.01
C GLU A 82 3.88 2.97 42.94
N SER A 83 2.82 2.25 43.33
CA SER A 83 1.80 1.68 42.42
C SER A 83 0.66 2.65 42.06
N ARG A 84 0.92 3.96 42.02
CA ARG A 84 -0.07 5.02 41.74
C ARG A 84 0.33 5.97 40.60
N GLY A 85 1.34 5.58 39.80
CA GLY A 85 1.90 6.38 38.71
C GLY A 85 1.82 5.72 37.33
N GLU A 86 1.07 4.64 37.16
CA GLU A 86 0.73 4.13 35.81
C GLU A 86 -0.49 4.90 35.31
N MET A 87 -0.29 5.74 34.28
CA MET A 87 -1.38 6.42 33.57
C MET A 87 -2.38 5.35 33.07
N ARG A 88 -3.64 5.46 33.50
CA ARG A 88 -4.72 4.58 33.03
C ARG A 88 -4.75 4.55 31.50
N ASP A 89 -4.88 3.36 30.93
CA ASP A 89 -4.95 3.23 29.47
C ASP A 89 -6.13 4.06 28.96
N TYR A 90 -5.95 4.72 27.82
CA TYR A 90 -7.02 5.46 27.15
C TYR A 90 -8.27 4.59 26.96
N GLU A 91 -8.10 3.28 26.74
CA GLU A 91 -9.24 2.35 26.62
C GLU A 91 -9.97 2.11 27.95
N GLU A 92 -9.31 2.24 29.12
CA GLU A 92 -9.97 2.26 30.44
C GLU A 92 -10.67 3.60 30.68
N VAL A 93 -9.99 4.71 30.40
CA VAL A 93 -10.53 6.07 30.57
C VAL A 93 -11.74 6.32 29.68
N SER A 94 -11.79 5.73 28.48
CA SER A 94 -12.91 5.86 27.54
C SER A 94 -13.98 4.76 27.64
N ALA A 95 -13.76 3.72 28.47
CA ALA A 95 -14.67 2.56 28.57
C ALA A 95 -16.14 2.95 28.88
N PHE A 96 -16.35 4.01 29.66
CA PHE A 96 -17.69 4.49 30.03
C PHE A 96 -18.52 4.98 28.81
N LEU A 97 -17.90 5.29 27.67
CA LEU A 97 -18.61 5.69 26.44
C LEU A 97 -19.33 4.52 25.75
N GLY A 98 -19.03 3.28 26.16
CA GLY A 98 -19.45 2.04 25.48
C GLY A 98 -18.74 1.85 24.12
N GLU A 99 -18.95 0.71 23.48
CA GLU A 99 -18.33 0.44 22.17
C GLU A 99 -19.17 0.96 20.98
N TRP A 100 -20.51 0.82 21.03
CA TRP A 100 -21.39 1.00 19.86
C TRP A 100 -22.52 2.01 20.06
N GLY A 101 -22.20 3.13 20.72
CA GLY A 101 -23.08 4.28 20.91
C GLY A 101 -23.35 5.08 19.62
N ARG A 102 -24.20 6.12 19.74
CA ARG A 102 -24.60 6.99 18.61
C ARG A 102 -23.39 7.72 17.99
N PHE A 103 -22.47 8.19 18.81
CA PHE A 103 -21.24 8.86 18.38
C PHE A 103 -20.33 7.91 17.59
N GLN A 104 -20.11 6.70 18.09
CA GLN A 104 -19.24 5.70 17.46
C GLN A 104 -19.80 5.26 16.10
N ARG A 105 -21.13 5.04 15.99
CA ARG A 105 -21.79 4.75 14.71
C ARG A 105 -21.66 5.91 13.71
N LEU A 106 -21.86 7.15 14.17
CA LEU A 106 -21.73 8.33 13.33
C LEU A 106 -20.30 8.45 12.77
N VAL A 107 -19.28 8.36 13.64
CA VAL A 107 -17.87 8.44 13.21
C VAL A 107 -17.49 7.27 12.28
N PHE A 108 -17.95 6.05 12.57
CA PHE A 108 -17.74 4.86 11.73
C PHE A 108 -18.26 5.11 10.30
N PHE A 109 -19.54 5.46 10.14
CA PHE A 109 -20.13 5.62 8.81
C PHE A 109 -19.58 6.83 8.05
N LEU A 110 -19.22 7.92 8.72
CA LEU A 110 -18.65 9.09 8.05
C LEU A 110 -17.20 8.88 7.59
N LEU A 111 -16.36 8.20 8.38
CA LEU A 111 -14.99 7.84 7.95
C LEU A 111 -15.00 6.76 6.85
N SER A 112 -15.93 5.81 6.91
CA SER A 112 -16.17 4.87 5.81
C SER A 112 -16.67 5.59 4.55
N ALA A 113 -17.57 6.58 4.66
CA ALA A 113 -18.05 7.35 3.52
C ALA A 113 -16.93 8.17 2.83
N SER A 114 -15.99 8.76 3.58
CA SER A 114 -14.84 9.49 2.99
C SER A 114 -13.84 8.60 2.24
N ILE A 115 -14.01 7.27 2.29
CA ILE A 115 -13.18 6.28 1.58
C ILE A 115 -13.78 5.89 0.22
N ILE A 116 -15.08 6.11 -0.01
CA ILE A 116 -15.74 5.85 -1.30
C ILE A 116 -15.02 6.53 -2.48
N PRO A 117 -14.57 7.81 -2.38
CA PRO A 117 -13.83 8.46 -3.47
C PRO A 117 -12.51 7.77 -3.84
N ASN A 118 -11.90 7.04 -2.92
CA ASN A 118 -10.63 6.35 -3.16
C ASN A 118 -10.84 5.06 -3.98
N GLY A 119 -12.04 4.47 -3.91
CA GLY A 119 -12.44 3.30 -4.71
C GLY A 119 -12.52 3.60 -6.20
N PHE A 120 -13.35 4.57 -6.61
CA PHE A 120 -13.50 4.88 -8.04
C PHE A 120 -12.26 5.58 -8.63
N ASN A 121 -11.61 6.49 -7.88
CA ASN A 121 -10.43 7.15 -8.41
C ASN A 121 -9.20 6.21 -8.49
N GLY A 122 -9.05 5.28 -7.54
CA GLY A 122 -7.95 4.32 -7.53
C GLY A 122 -7.92 3.40 -8.75
N MET A 123 -9.05 3.22 -9.42
CA MET A 123 -9.20 2.39 -10.62
C MET A 123 -9.61 3.19 -11.87
N SER A 124 -9.72 4.52 -11.78
CA SER A 124 -10.26 5.38 -12.87
C SER A 124 -9.48 5.29 -14.19
N ALA A 125 -8.18 4.97 -14.11
CA ALA A 125 -7.31 4.72 -15.26
C ALA A 125 -7.91 3.73 -16.28
N VAL A 126 -8.68 2.73 -15.82
CA VAL A 126 -9.36 1.74 -16.68
C VAL A 126 -10.25 2.39 -17.74
N PHE A 127 -10.91 3.51 -17.43
CA PHE A 127 -11.79 4.23 -18.35
C PHE A 127 -11.17 5.52 -18.90
N LEU A 128 -10.38 6.24 -18.09
CA LEU A 128 -9.69 7.47 -18.54
C LEU A 128 -8.64 7.17 -19.61
N ALA A 129 -7.93 6.05 -19.48
CA ALA A 129 -6.85 5.60 -20.35
C ALA A 129 -7.23 4.36 -21.19
N GLY A 130 -8.53 4.12 -21.39
CA GLY A 130 -9.00 3.06 -22.29
C GLY A 130 -8.63 3.34 -23.75
N THR A 131 -8.06 2.34 -24.42
CA THR A 131 -7.71 2.39 -25.85
C THR A 131 -8.86 1.79 -26.68
N PRO A 132 -9.68 2.59 -27.38
CA PRO A 132 -10.66 2.06 -28.34
C PRO A 132 -9.98 1.38 -29.54
N ALA A 133 -10.76 0.58 -30.27
CA ALA A 133 -10.34 0.08 -31.58
C ALA A 133 -10.07 1.26 -32.53
N HIS A 134 -8.96 1.19 -33.26
CA HIS A 134 -8.44 2.27 -34.09
C HIS A 134 -7.78 1.76 -35.36
N ARG A 135 -7.72 2.63 -36.36
CA ARG A 135 -7.07 2.44 -37.66
C ARG A 135 -6.38 3.74 -38.09
N CYS A 136 -5.44 3.68 -39.04
CA CYS A 136 -4.94 4.90 -39.66
C CYS A 136 -6.09 5.70 -40.28
N ALA A 137 -6.07 7.03 -40.12
CA ALA A 137 -6.94 7.91 -40.87
C ALA A 137 -6.56 7.89 -42.35
N VAL A 138 -7.56 8.01 -43.23
CA VAL A 138 -7.39 8.27 -44.66
C VAL A 138 -7.95 9.67 -44.93
N PRO A 139 -7.12 10.63 -45.40
CA PRO A 139 -7.56 12.00 -45.63
C PRO A 139 -8.56 12.04 -46.80
N ARG A 140 -9.60 12.86 -46.69
CA ARG A 140 -10.67 12.99 -47.72
C ARG A 140 -10.18 13.53 -49.08
N GLY A 141 -8.94 14.00 -49.16
CA GLY A 141 -8.28 14.39 -50.42
C GLY A 141 -7.53 13.23 -51.11
N ALA A 142 -7.49 12.04 -50.52
CA ALA A 142 -7.03 10.84 -51.22
C ALA A 142 -8.12 10.41 -52.22
N ASN A 143 -7.89 10.64 -53.51
CA ASN A 143 -8.80 10.30 -54.60
C ASN A 143 -8.85 8.77 -54.84
N LEU A 144 -9.42 8.05 -53.88
CA LEU A 144 -9.58 6.60 -53.88
C LEU A 144 -11.03 6.23 -54.17
N SER A 145 -11.23 5.21 -55.00
CA SER A 145 -12.52 4.51 -55.10
C SER A 145 -12.84 3.75 -53.81
N GLY A 146 -14.13 3.43 -53.60
CA GLY A 146 -14.59 2.77 -52.37
C GLY A 146 -13.96 1.39 -52.12
N GLU A 147 -13.56 0.68 -53.17
CA GLU A 147 -12.83 -0.59 -53.08
C GLU A 147 -11.44 -0.37 -52.48
N TRP A 148 -10.66 0.56 -53.03
CA TRP A 148 -9.33 0.93 -52.51
C TRP A 148 -9.38 1.59 -51.12
N LEU A 149 -10.47 2.30 -50.77
CA LEU A 149 -10.66 2.85 -49.44
C LEU A 149 -10.90 1.76 -48.37
N ASN A 150 -11.58 0.67 -48.74
CA ASN A 150 -11.74 -0.49 -47.84
C ASN A 150 -10.46 -1.34 -47.77
N ALA A 151 -9.70 -1.42 -48.86
CA ALA A 151 -8.45 -2.19 -48.95
C ALA A 151 -7.18 -1.41 -48.50
N SER A 152 -7.28 -0.14 -48.08
CA SER A 152 -6.11 0.71 -47.80
C SER A 152 -5.31 0.32 -46.55
N ILE A 153 -5.82 -0.60 -45.74
CA ILE A 153 -5.21 -1.06 -44.49
C ILE A 153 -4.87 -2.55 -44.63
N PRO A 154 -3.61 -2.98 -44.41
CA PRO A 154 -3.23 -4.39 -44.47
C PRO A 154 -3.92 -5.20 -43.37
N LEU A 155 -4.23 -6.46 -43.66
CA LEU A 155 -4.72 -7.42 -42.67
C LEU A 155 -3.54 -8.09 -41.94
N GLU A 156 -3.58 -8.13 -40.62
CA GLU A 156 -2.65 -8.85 -39.75
C GLU A 156 -3.29 -10.13 -39.21
N LEU A 157 -2.60 -11.26 -39.29
CA LEU A 157 -3.05 -12.51 -38.68
C LEU A 157 -2.78 -12.48 -37.16
N ARG A 158 -3.80 -12.18 -36.35
CA ARG A 158 -3.69 -12.17 -34.88
C ARG A 158 -4.58 -13.25 -34.27
N GLY A 159 -3.95 -14.23 -33.62
CA GLY A 159 -4.66 -15.32 -32.91
C GLY A 159 -5.53 -16.19 -33.81
N GLY A 160 -5.13 -16.40 -35.07
CA GLY A 160 -5.87 -17.20 -36.05
C GLY A 160 -7.07 -16.49 -36.69
N ARG A 161 -7.20 -15.17 -36.52
CA ARG A 161 -8.15 -14.31 -37.26
C ARG A 161 -7.39 -13.18 -37.96
N GLU A 162 -7.88 -12.78 -39.11
CA GLU A 162 -7.41 -11.57 -39.80
C GLU A 162 -8.06 -10.35 -39.15
N GLU A 163 -7.26 -9.49 -38.52
CA GLU A 163 -7.67 -8.18 -38.00
C GLU A 163 -6.96 -7.09 -38.82
N PRO A 164 -7.62 -5.98 -39.19
CA PRO A 164 -6.95 -4.88 -39.88
C PRO A 164 -5.85 -4.26 -39.00
N SER A 165 -4.71 -3.92 -39.62
CA SER A 165 -3.59 -3.28 -38.92
C SER A 165 -4.01 -1.96 -38.30
N ARG A 166 -3.58 -1.77 -37.05
CA ARG A 166 -3.97 -0.62 -36.22
C ARG A 166 -3.01 0.56 -36.38
N CYS A 167 -1.80 0.29 -36.90
CA CYS A 167 -0.65 1.19 -36.89
C CYS A 167 0.01 1.40 -38.26
N ARG A 168 -0.44 0.68 -39.29
CA ARG A 168 0.07 0.80 -40.66
C ARG A 168 -1.06 0.83 -41.67
N ARG A 169 -0.77 1.45 -42.81
CA ARG A 169 -1.60 1.46 -44.02
C ARG A 169 -0.71 1.23 -45.23
N TYR A 170 -1.29 0.95 -46.39
CA TYR A 170 -0.55 1.00 -47.65
C TYR A 170 -0.29 2.44 -48.07
N ARG A 171 0.81 2.68 -48.78
CA ARG A 171 1.23 4.00 -49.26
C ARG A 171 0.16 4.63 -50.15
N LEU A 172 -0.53 5.67 -49.65
CA LEU A 172 -1.72 6.24 -50.33
C LEU A 172 -1.43 6.75 -51.74
N ALA A 173 -0.22 7.24 -52.01
CA ALA A 173 0.19 7.69 -53.35
C ALA A 173 0.19 6.55 -54.39
N ALA A 174 0.53 5.32 -53.98
CA ALA A 174 0.46 4.15 -54.85
C ALA A 174 -1.01 3.75 -55.09
N LEU A 175 -1.81 3.68 -54.02
CA LEU A 175 -3.24 3.36 -54.10
C LEU A 175 -4.00 4.33 -55.01
N ALA A 176 -3.69 5.63 -54.93
CA ALA A 176 -4.31 6.65 -55.77
C ALA A 176 -3.98 6.47 -57.26
N ASN A 177 -2.75 6.03 -57.59
CA ASN A 177 -2.36 5.72 -58.96
C ASN A 177 -3.12 4.48 -59.48
N PHE A 178 -3.17 3.39 -58.73
CA PHE A 178 -3.92 2.19 -59.12
C PHE A 178 -5.43 2.46 -59.25
N SER A 179 -6.00 3.26 -58.33
CA SER A 179 -7.41 3.66 -58.41
C SER A 179 -7.71 4.64 -59.56
N ALA A 180 -6.72 5.43 -60.03
CA ALA A 180 -6.86 6.27 -61.21
C ALA A 180 -6.73 5.48 -62.52
N LEU A 181 -5.97 4.38 -62.51
CA LEU A 181 -5.88 3.40 -63.60
C LEU A 181 -7.11 2.47 -63.68
N GLY A 182 -8.01 2.53 -62.69
CA GLY A 182 -9.22 1.70 -62.63
C GLY A 182 -8.99 0.24 -62.22
N LEU A 183 -7.78 -0.09 -61.76
CA LEU A 183 -7.40 -1.43 -61.30
C LEU A 183 -8.05 -1.75 -59.95
N ARG A 184 -8.36 -3.03 -59.69
CA ARG A 184 -9.05 -3.50 -58.49
C ARG A 184 -8.10 -4.14 -57.46
N PRO A 185 -8.28 -3.87 -56.16
CA PRO A 185 -7.47 -4.48 -55.10
C PRO A 185 -7.70 -6.00 -55.05
N GLY A 186 -6.61 -6.76 -54.83
CA GLY A 186 -6.67 -8.22 -54.64
C GLY A 186 -7.07 -9.03 -55.87
N SER A 187 -7.18 -8.41 -57.05
CA SER A 187 -7.50 -9.07 -58.31
C SER A 187 -6.59 -8.59 -59.45
N ASP A 188 -6.48 -7.28 -59.65
CA ASP A 188 -5.52 -6.70 -60.62
C ASP A 188 -4.18 -6.33 -59.95
N VAL A 189 -4.17 -6.18 -58.61
CA VAL A 189 -3.00 -5.79 -57.81
C VAL A 189 -2.95 -6.62 -56.52
N GLU A 190 -1.85 -7.34 -56.29
CA GLU A 190 -1.66 -8.13 -55.07
C GLU A 190 -1.34 -7.22 -53.87
N LEU A 191 -2.25 -7.21 -52.89
CA LEU A 191 -2.12 -6.39 -51.68
C LEU A 191 -0.92 -6.80 -50.80
N GLY A 192 -0.40 -8.01 -50.94
CA GLY A 192 0.74 -8.52 -50.16
C GLY A 192 2.07 -7.81 -50.46
N GLU A 193 2.27 -7.35 -51.70
CA GLU A 193 3.52 -6.75 -52.17
C GLU A 193 3.58 -5.22 -52.00
N LEU A 194 2.47 -4.57 -51.64
CA LEU A 194 2.37 -3.12 -51.56
C LEU A 194 3.15 -2.52 -50.39
N GLU A 195 3.90 -1.45 -50.67
CA GLU A 195 4.63 -0.68 -49.65
C GLU A 195 3.70 -0.18 -48.53
N GLN A 196 4.11 -0.43 -47.28
CA GLN A 196 3.42 0.03 -46.08
C GLN A 196 4.06 1.29 -45.51
N GLU A 197 3.23 2.19 -44.98
CA GLU A 197 3.65 3.38 -44.24
C GLU A 197 2.94 3.46 -42.86
N PRO A 198 3.53 4.12 -41.85
CA PRO A 198 2.85 4.43 -40.60
C PRO A 198 1.67 5.39 -40.82
N CYS A 199 0.82 5.57 -39.81
CA CYS A 199 -0.36 6.44 -39.87
C CYS A 199 -0.01 7.95 -39.88
N LEU A 200 0.56 8.46 -40.97
CA LEU A 200 1.04 9.84 -41.08
C LEU A 200 -0.05 10.91 -40.92
N ASP A 201 -1.27 10.64 -41.38
CA ASP A 201 -2.43 11.55 -41.24
C ASP A 201 -3.20 11.37 -39.91
N GLY A 202 -2.62 10.66 -38.93
CA GLY A 202 -3.24 10.34 -37.66
C GLY A 202 -4.17 9.12 -37.70
N TRP A 203 -5.12 9.05 -36.76
CA TRP A 203 -5.92 7.85 -36.49
C TRP A 203 -7.42 8.15 -36.43
N GLU A 204 -8.22 7.15 -36.83
CA GLU A 204 -9.67 7.13 -36.60
C GLU A 204 -10.00 6.10 -35.52
N TYR A 205 -10.77 6.52 -34.51
CA TYR A 205 -11.14 5.73 -33.34
C TYR A 205 -12.63 5.38 -33.35
N SER A 206 -12.95 4.11 -33.03
CA SER A 206 -14.32 3.69 -32.73
C SER A 206 -14.91 4.49 -31.56
N ARG A 207 -16.20 4.86 -31.68
CA ARG A 207 -16.96 5.60 -30.66
C ARG A 207 -18.02 4.77 -29.94
N ASP A 208 -17.96 3.46 -30.13
CA ASP A 208 -18.97 2.51 -29.67
C ASP A 208 -18.89 2.33 -28.15
N VAL A 209 -17.67 2.11 -27.63
CA VAL A 209 -17.40 2.04 -26.19
C VAL A 209 -17.18 3.44 -25.62
N TYR A 210 -16.08 4.09 -25.99
CA TYR A 210 -15.70 5.41 -25.46
C TYR A 210 -16.06 6.53 -26.45
N ARG A 211 -16.40 7.74 -25.98
CA ARG A 211 -16.61 8.92 -26.85
C ARG A 211 -15.35 9.78 -26.97
N SER A 212 -14.59 9.91 -25.89
CA SER A 212 -13.20 10.38 -25.87
C SER A 212 -12.47 9.83 -24.63
N THR A 213 -11.22 9.41 -24.79
CA THR A 213 -10.26 9.06 -23.72
C THR A 213 -8.96 9.86 -23.87
N ILE A 214 -8.07 9.83 -22.88
CA ILE A 214 -6.76 10.50 -23.03
C ILE A 214 -5.93 9.93 -24.19
N VAL A 215 -6.20 8.67 -24.56
CA VAL A 215 -5.57 7.99 -25.69
C VAL A 215 -6.05 8.60 -27.02
N THR A 216 -7.34 8.87 -27.16
CA THR A 216 -7.90 9.51 -28.37
C THR A 216 -7.63 11.00 -28.45
N GLU A 217 -7.39 11.66 -27.31
CA GLU A 217 -7.09 13.09 -27.22
C GLU A 217 -5.67 13.42 -27.70
N TRP A 218 -4.69 12.63 -27.27
CA TRP A 218 -3.26 12.85 -27.54
C TRP A 218 -2.61 11.79 -28.44
N ASN A 219 -3.41 10.94 -29.07
CA ASN A 219 -2.97 9.85 -29.96
C ASN A 219 -1.92 8.91 -29.33
N LEU A 220 -2.18 8.43 -28.11
CA LEU A 220 -1.26 7.58 -27.34
C LEU A 220 -1.30 6.11 -27.79
N VAL A 221 -1.02 5.87 -29.07
CA VAL A 221 -1.07 4.57 -29.74
C VAL A 221 0.19 4.35 -30.58
N CYS A 222 0.41 3.10 -31.00
CA CYS A 222 1.51 2.72 -31.89
C CYS A 222 2.89 3.08 -31.31
N GLU A 223 3.59 4.09 -31.84
CA GLU A 223 4.91 4.49 -31.33
C GLU A 223 4.86 5.13 -29.92
N ASP A 224 3.68 5.57 -29.49
CA ASP A 224 3.42 6.26 -28.23
C ASP A 224 2.57 5.44 -27.23
N ASP A 225 2.31 4.16 -27.51
CA ASP A 225 1.48 3.29 -26.66
C ASP A 225 2.04 3.08 -25.23
N TRP A 226 3.37 3.03 -25.09
CA TRP A 226 4.11 2.97 -23.82
C TRP A 226 3.81 4.11 -22.85
N LYS A 227 3.28 5.25 -23.32
CA LYS A 227 2.84 6.36 -22.47
C LYS A 227 1.64 5.99 -21.60
N VAL A 228 0.77 5.09 -22.07
CA VAL A 228 -0.45 4.65 -21.37
C VAL A 228 -0.16 3.88 -20.06
N PRO A 229 0.66 2.79 -20.06
CA PRO A 229 1.05 2.15 -18.81
C PRO A 229 1.90 3.09 -17.94
N LEU A 230 2.75 3.95 -18.53
CA LEU A 230 3.57 4.89 -17.76
C LEU A 230 2.72 5.89 -16.95
N THR A 231 1.68 6.49 -17.53
CA THR A 231 0.76 7.39 -16.79
C THR A 231 0.10 6.67 -15.61
N THR A 232 -0.28 5.41 -15.78
CA THR A 232 -0.86 4.58 -14.70
C THR A 232 0.18 4.22 -13.64
N SER A 233 1.41 3.88 -14.04
CA SER A 233 2.53 3.62 -13.14
C SER A 233 2.91 4.85 -12.32
N LEU A 234 2.89 6.05 -12.90
CA LEU A 234 3.20 7.32 -12.22
C LEU A 234 2.13 7.73 -11.20
N PHE A 235 0.85 7.39 -11.43
CA PHE A 235 -0.18 7.45 -10.38
C PHE A 235 0.21 6.56 -9.18
N PHE A 236 0.66 5.33 -9.41
CA PHE A 236 1.12 4.44 -8.33
C PHE A 236 2.44 4.88 -7.68
N VAL A 237 3.32 5.61 -8.38
CA VAL A 237 4.47 6.31 -7.77
C VAL A 237 3.98 7.40 -6.81
N GLY A 238 2.95 8.16 -7.20
CA GLY A 238 2.23 9.08 -6.31
C GLY A 238 1.68 8.38 -5.06
N VAL A 239 1.04 7.21 -5.23
CA VAL A 239 0.54 6.36 -4.13
C VAL A 239 1.67 5.87 -3.21
N LEU A 240 2.86 5.55 -3.73
CA LEU A 240 4.01 5.22 -2.90
C LEU A 240 4.47 6.43 -2.07
N ILE A 241 4.71 7.58 -2.72
CA ILE A 241 5.18 8.82 -2.08
C ILE A 241 4.18 9.30 -1.01
N GLY A 242 2.89 9.33 -1.34
CA GLY A 242 1.83 9.76 -0.42
C GLY A 242 1.75 8.90 0.83
N SER A 243 1.90 7.57 0.71
CA SER A 243 1.89 6.67 1.86
C SER A 243 3.02 6.93 2.87
N PHE A 244 4.20 7.36 2.38
CA PHE A 244 5.35 7.68 3.23
C PHE A 244 5.22 9.06 3.89
N ILE A 245 4.81 10.07 3.12
CA ILE A 245 4.70 11.46 3.58
C ILE A 245 3.53 11.63 4.56
N SER A 246 2.34 11.11 4.23
CA SER A 246 1.12 11.35 5.02
C SER A 246 1.15 10.73 6.42
N GLY A 247 1.81 9.59 6.60
CA GLY A 247 2.04 9.00 7.92
C GLY A 247 2.76 10.00 8.84
N GLN A 248 3.97 10.41 8.45
CA GLN A 248 4.81 11.34 9.21
C GLN A 248 4.15 12.71 9.42
N LEU A 249 3.43 13.23 8.41
CA LEU A 249 2.68 14.48 8.57
C LEU A 249 1.53 14.33 9.56
N SER A 250 0.78 13.22 9.52
CA SER A 250 -0.37 13.01 10.40
C SER A 250 0.04 12.79 11.86
N ASP A 251 1.20 12.18 12.12
CA ASP A 251 1.80 12.09 13.46
C ASP A 251 2.20 13.46 14.01
N ARG A 252 2.58 14.42 13.14
CA ARG A 252 3.09 15.74 13.54
C ARG A 252 2.03 16.85 13.59
N PHE A 253 1.06 16.85 12.67
CA PHE A 253 0.10 17.94 12.47
C PHE A 253 -1.35 17.57 12.81
N GLY A 254 -1.60 16.33 13.22
CA GLY A 254 -2.93 15.79 13.55
C GLY A 254 -3.52 14.98 12.42
N ARG A 255 -4.30 13.94 12.77
CA ARG A 255 -4.93 13.04 11.79
C ARG A 255 -5.97 13.79 10.99
N LYS A 256 -6.85 14.54 11.66
CA LYS A 256 -7.91 15.31 11.00
C LYS A 256 -7.32 16.36 10.06
N SER A 257 -6.33 17.13 10.51
CA SER A 257 -5.69 18.17 9.69
C SER A 257 -5.17 17.62 8.36
N ILE A 258 -4.44 16.50 8.40
CA ILE A 258 -3.84 15.89 7.21
C ILE A 258 -4.87 15.13 6.36
N LEU A 259 -5.88 14.49 6.96
CA LEU A 259 -6.99 13.85 6.23
C LEU A 259 -7.66 14.85 5.27
N PHE A 260 -8.12 15.98 5.79
CA PHE A 260 -8.83 16.98 4.98
C PHE A 260 -7.89 17.77 4.06
N SER A 261 -6.63 18.00 4.45
CA SER A 261 -5.63 18.64 3.57
C SER A 261 -5.33 17.76 2.35
N THR A 262 -5.18 16.44 2.55
CA THR A 262 -4.89 15.51 1.46
C THR A 262 -6.11 15.22 0.60
N MET A 263 -7.32 15.25 1.17
CA MET A 263 -8.59 15.24 0.41
C MET A 263 -8.80 16.52 -0.42
N ALA A 264 -8.38 17.69 0.08
CA ALA A 264 -8.41 18.94 -0.68
C ALA A 264 -7.40 18.92 -1.84
N VAL A 265 -6.18 18.42 -1.62
CA VAL A 265 -5.20 18.17 -2.69
C VAL A 265 -5.75 17.18 -3.72
N GLN A 266 -6.26 16.03 -3.28
CA GLN A 266 -6.90 15.02 -4.14
C GLN A 266 -7.98 15.63 -5.04
N THR A 267 -8.92 16.37 -4.47
CA THR A 267 -10.07 16.93 -5.20
C THR A 267 -9.65 18.09 -6.10
N GLY A 268 -8.82 19.01 -5.61
CA GLY A 268 -8.36 20.19 -6.36
C GLY A 268 -7.46 19.83 -7.55
N PHE A 269 -6.49 18.93 -7.37
CA PHE A 269 -5.62 18.51 -8.47
C PHE A 269 -6.36 17.62 -9.49
N SER A 270 -7.35 16.82 -9.06
CA SER A 270 -8.22 16.09 -10.00
C SER A 270 -9.12 17.05 -10.80
N PHE A 271 -9.54 18.17 -10.22
CA PHE A 271 -10.31 19.20 -10.95
C PHE A 271 -9.43 19.95 -11.96
N LEU A 272 -8.20 20.33 -11.58
CA LEU A 272 -7.22 20.91 -12.49
C LEU A 272 -6.88 19.97 -13.66
N GLN A 273 -6.88 18.65 -13.42
CA GLN A 273 -6.62 17.62 -14.43
C GLN A 273 -7.69 17.57 -15.55
N ILE A 274 -8.89 18.09 -15.34
CA ILE A 274 -9.92 18.22 -16.39
C ILE A 274 -9.46 19.21 -17.48
N PHE A 275 -8.69 20.23 -17.09
CA PHE A 275 -8.19 21.30 -17.96
C PHE A 275 -6.81 21.01 -18.55
N SER A 276 -6.29 19.78 -18.42
CA SER A 276 -5.01 19.43 -19.04
C SER A 276 -5.08 19.51 -20.56
N THR A 277 -4.16 20.28 -21.14
CA THR A 277 -4.00 20.42 -22.60
C THR A 277 -2.97 19.44 -23.17
N SER A 278 -2.04 18.95 -22.35
CA SER A 278 -1.00 17.98 -22.75
C SER A 278 -0.96 16.74 -21.84
N TRP A 279 -0.39 15.66 -22.37
CA TRP A 279 -0.20 14.39 -21.67
C TRP A 279 0.71 14.51 -20.43
N GLU A 280 1.75 15.33 -20.50
CA GLU A 280 2.68 15.59 -19.39
C GLU A 280 1.94 16.29 -18.24
N MET A 281 1.14 17.32 -18.56
CA MET A 281 0.33 18.03 -17.59
C MET A 281 -0.68 17.08 -16.93
N PHE A 282 -1.41 16.27 -17.72
CA PHE A 282 -2.32 15.27 -17.18
C PHE A 282 -1.61 14.30 -16.23
N THR A 283 -0.43 13.79 -16.63
CA THR A 283 0.31 12.75 -15.90
C THR A 283 0.95 13.27 -14.61
N VAL A 284 1.50 14.48 -14.61
CA VAL A 284 2.02 15.13 -13.39
C VAL A 284 0.90 15.41 -12.39
N LEU A 285 -0.26 15.90 -12.88
CA LEU A 285 -1.43 16.09 -12.03
C LEU A 285 -1.92 14.73 -11.48
N PHE A 286 -1.93 13.66 -12.28
CA PHE A 286 -2.36 12.32 -11.85
C PHE A 286 -1.46 11.74 -10.73
N LEU A 287 -0.15 11.98 -10.78
CA LEU A 287 0.78 11.61 -9.70
C LEU A 287 0.42 12.33 -8.39
N ILE A 288 0.13 13.64 -8.44
CA ILE A 288 -0.28 14.42 -7.27
C ILE A 288 -1.65 13.96 -6.74
N VAL A 289 -2.57 13.60 -7.62
CA VAL A 289 -3.84 12.96 -7.24
C VAL A 289 -3.58 11.66 -6.52
N GLY A 290 -2.78 10.74 -7.07
CA GLY A 290 -2.42 9.46 -6.44
C GLY A 290 -1.79 9.61 -5.06
N MET A 291 -0.96 10.66 -4.87
CA MET A 291 -0.42 11.05 -3.57
C MET A 291 -1.52 11.46 -2.57
N GLY A 292 -2.55 12.17 -3.01
CA GLY A 292 -3.73 12.50 -2.20
C GLY A 292 -4.59 11.28 -1.84
N GLN A 293 -4.95 10.45 -2.83
CA GLN A 293 -5.83 9.28 -2.69
C GLN A 293 -5.41 8.35 -1.54
N ILE A 294 -4.13 7.94 -1.55
CA ILE A 294 -3.59 7.02 -0.54
C ILE A 294 -3.52 7.66 0.85
N SER A 295 -3.26 8.97 0.90
CA SER A 295 -3.07 9.71 2.14
C SER A 295 -4.41 9.87 2.86
N ASN A 296 -5.47 10.20 2.11
CA ASN A 296 -6.85 10.17 2.57
C ASN A 296 -7.20 8.77 3.15
N TYR A 297 -6.98 7.70 2.37
CA TYR A 297 -7.26 6.32 2.81
C TYR A 297 -6.52 5.93 4.11
N VAL A 298 -5.20 6.14 4.17
CA VAL A 298 -4.36 5.74 5.30
C VAL A 298 -4.68 6.55 6.56
N VAL A 299 -4.86 7.87 6.44
CA VAL A 299 -5.14 8.72 7.60
C VAL A 299 -6.58 8.54 8.09
N ALA A 300 -7.56 8.30 7.21
CA ALA A 300 -8.92 7.92 7.61
C ALA A 300 -8.95 6.58 8.37
N PHE A 301 -8.20 5.57 7.89
CA PHE A 301 -8.03 4.29 8.59
C PHE A 301 -7.45 4.51 10.00
N ILE A 302 -6.33 5.23 10.10
CA ILE A 302 -5.67 5.48 11.39
C ILE A 302 -6.62 6.22 12.34
N LEU A 303 -7.25 7.31 11.90
CA LEU A 303 -8.18 8.12 12.71
C LEU A 303 -9.35 7.28 13.24
N GLY A 304 -9.94 6.42 12.41
CA GLY A 304 -10.98 5.49 12.85
C GLY A 304 -10.47 4.49 13.89
N THR A 305 -9.26 3.94 13.72
CA THR A 305 -8.65 3.03 14.71
C THR A 305 -8.18 3.69 16.01
N GLU A 306 -8.06 5.03 16.03
CA GLU A 306 -7.72 5.81 17.23
C GLU A 306 -8.96 6.33 17.99
N ILE A 307 -10.09 6.55 17.31
CA ILE A 307 -11.37 6.96 17.94
C ILE A 307 -12.21 5.76 18.40
N LEU A 308 -12.27 4.67 17.63
CA LEU A 308 -13.21 3.57 17.87
C LEU A 308 -12.67 2.55 18.91
N GLY A 309 -13.56 2.04 19.76
CA GLY A 309 -13.26 1.04 20.81
C GLY A 309 -12.89 -0.35 20.27
N LYS A 310 -12.30 -1.20 21.12
CA LYS A 310 -11.68 -2.50 20.78
C LYS A 310 -12.44 -3.32 19.73
N SER A 311 -13.69 -3.71 20.00
CA SER A 311 -14.46 -4.60 19.12
C SER A 311 -14.82 -3.92 17.79
N VAL A 312 -15.24 -2.65 17.86
CA VAL A 312 -15.71 -1.87 16.71
C VAL A 312 -14.56 -1.47 15.78
N ARG A 313 -13.38 -1.22 16.34
CA ARG A 313 -12.13 -0.99 15.60
C ARG A 313 -11.81 -2.14 14.66
N ILE A 314 -11.98 -3.40 15.10
CA ILE A 314 -11.73 -4.58 14.26
C ILE A 314 -12.69 -4.58 13.06
N ILE A 315 -13.99 -4.40 13.31
CA ILE A 315 -15.03 -4.37 12.26
C ILE A 315 -14.78 -3.23 11.27
N PHE A 316 -14.38 -2.05 11.75
CA PHE A 316 -14.01 -0.91 10.91
C PHE A 316 -12.80 -1.23 10.03
N SER A 317 -11.71 -1.74 10.61
CA SER A 317 -10.48 -2.07 9.88
C SER A 317 -10.62 -3.19 8.86
N THR A 318 -11.48 -4.20 9.09
CA THR A 318 -11.58 -5.38 8.20
C THR A 318 -12.75 -5.32 7.22
N LEU A 319 -13.87 -4.71 7.59
CA LEU A 319 -15.08 -4.66 6.78
C LEU A 319 -15.48 -3.22 6.43
N GLY A 320 -15.51 -2.31 7.41
CA GLY A 320 -15.98 -0.93 7.22
C GLY A 320 -15.19 -0.13 6.19
N VAL A 321 -13.86 -0.24 6.19
CA VAL A 321 -12.99 0.43 5.22
C VAL A 321 -13.01 -0.28 3.86
N CYS A 322 -12.88 -1.60 3.85
CA CYS A 322 -12.75 -2.40 2.63
C CYS A 322 -14.06 -2.44 1.79
N ILE A 323 -15.22 -2.57 2.44
CA ILE A 323 -16.52 -2.58 1.74
C ILE A 323 -16.82 -1.21 1.14
N PHE A 324 -16.48 -0.10 1.82
CA PHE A 324 -16.74 1.24 1.27
C PHE A 324 -15.77 1.60 0.14
N PHE A 325 -14.54 1.09 0.16
CA PHE A 325 -13.66 1.10 -1.02
C PHE A 325 -14.27 0.32 -2.19
N ALA A 326 -14.80 -0.89 -1.94
CA ALA A 326 -15.46 -1.71 -2.97
C ALA A 326 -16.73 -1.04 -3.53
N ILE A 327 -17.57 -0.41 -2.70
CA ILE A 327 -18.71 0.42 -3.14
C ILE A 327 -18.23 1.56 -4.03
N GLY A 328 -17.14 2.24 -3.66
CA GLY A 328 -16.49 3.23 -4.51
C GLY A 328 -16.09 2.65 -5.87
N TYR A 329 -15.45 1.49 -5.89
CA TYR A 329 -15.04 0.83 -7.14
C TYR A 329 -16.26 0.39 -7.98
N MET A 330 -17.36 -0.05 -7.38
CA MET A 330 -18.62 -0.36 -8.10
C MET A 330 -19.28 0.87 -8.74
N LEU A 331 -19.10 2.07 -8.17
CA LEU A 331 -19.62 3.31 -8.74
C LEU A 331 -18.83 3.79 -9.98
N LEU A 332 -17.56 3.41 -10.13
CA LEU A 332 -16.75 3.78 -11.30
C LEU A 332 -17.36 3.35 -12.65
N PRO A 333 -17.66 2.07 -12.91
CA PRO A 333 -18.25 1.64 -14.17
C PRO A 333 -19.68 2.19 -14.35
N LEU A 334 -20.40 2.46 -13.27
CA LEU A 334 -21.71 3.11 -13.33
C LEU A 334 -21.60 4.53 -13.89
N PHE A 335 -20.67 5.34 -13.37
CA PHE A 335 -20.39 6.67 -13.93
C PHE A 335 -19.85 6.59 -15.36
N ALA A 336 -18.93 5.67 -15.65
CA ALA A 336 -18.32 5.55 -16.98
C ALA A 336 -19.30 5.04 -18.05
N TYR A 337 -20.33 4.28 -17.67
CA TYR A 337 -21.39 3.84 -18.58
C TYR A 337 -22.26 5.01 -19.07
N PHE A 338 -22.68 5.88 -18.14
CA PHE A 338 -23.46 7.08 -18.49
C PHE A 338 -22.59 8.20 -19.09
N ILE A 339 -21.33 8.31 -18.68
CA ILE A 339 -20.44 9.43 -19.02
C ILE A 339 -19.20 8.89 -19.75
N ARG A 340 -19.31 8.82 -21.08
CA ARG A 340 -18.32 8.20 -21.98
C ARG A 340 -17.23 9.17 -22.48
N ASP A 341 -17.21 10.40 -21.96
CA ASP A 341 -16.21 11.44 -22.25
C ASP A 341 -15.29 11.64 -21.04
N TRP A 342 -13.98 11.43 -21.18
CA TRP A 342 -13.04 11.39 -20.05
C TRP A 342 -13.04 12.64 -19.16
N ARG A 343 -13.17 13.85 -19.75
CA ARG A 343 -13.22 15.11 -18.98
C ARG A 343 -14.48 15.21 -18.11
N MET A 344 -15.63 14.81 -18.65
CA MET A 344 -16.90 14.80 -17.91
C MET A 344 -16.94 13.66 -16.87
N LEU A 345 -16.33 12.52 -17.19
CA LEU A 345 -16.18 11.41 -16.24
C LEU A 345 -15.32 11.87 -15.05
N LEU A 346 -14.16 12.47 -15.30
CA LEU A 346 -13.29 13.02 -14.26
C LEU A 346 -14.02 14.08 -13.43
N LEU A 347 -14.81 14.98 -14.05
CA LEU A 347 -15.67 15.92 -13.33
C LEU A 347 -16.65 15.18 -12.38
N ALA A 348 -17.34 14.14 -12.87
CA ALA A 348 -18.25 13.33 -12.05
C ALA A 348 -17.53 12.56 -10.92
N LEU A 349 -16.27 12.19 -11.08
CA LEU A 349 -15.45 11.61 -10.00
C LEU A 349 -14.94 12.67 -9.00
N THR A 350 -14.76 13.93 -9.40
CA THR A 350 -14.33 14.99 -8.45
C THR A 350 -15.45 15.56 -7.59
N VAL A 351 -16.67 15.70 -8.13
CA VAL A 351 -17.82 16.30 -7.42
C VAL A 351 -18.11 15.62 -6.06
N PRO A 352 -18.09 14.27 -5.92
CA PRO A 352 -18.23 13.61 -4.61
C PRO A 352 -17.18 14.00 -3.57
N GLY A 353 -15.97 14.41 -3.98
CA GLY A 353 -14.95 14.92 -3.06
C GLY A 353 -15.36 16.24 -2.40
N LEU A 354 -16.11 17.09 -3.11
CA LEU A 354 -16.65 18.34 -2.58
C LEU A 354 -17.74 18.09 -1.53
N PHE A 355 -18.57 17.05 -1.71
CA PHE A 355 -19.57 16.62 -0.71
C PHE A 355 -18.95 16.06 0.58
N CYS A 356 -17.64 15.84 0.63
CA CYS A 356 -16.92 15.46 1.86
C CYS A 356 -16.45 16.68 2.69
N VAL A 357 -16.49 17.91 2.17
CA VAL A 357 -16.12 19.13 2.94
C VAL A 357 -16.91 19.28 4.24
N PRO A 358 -18.25 19.04 4.30
CA PRO A 358 -19.03 19.11 5.54
C PRO A 358 -18.54 18.17 6.66
N LEU A 359 -17.82 17.10 6.33
CA LEU A 359 -17.27 16.18 7.32
C LEU A 359 -16.25 16.86 8.26
N TRP A 360 -15.64 17.97 7.85
CA TRP A 360 -14.70 18.74 8.68
C TRP A 360 -15.34 19.21 10.00
N TRP A 361 -16.62 19.59 10.01
CA TRP A 361 -17.28 20.05 11.25
C TRP A 361 -17.78 18.91 12.14
N ILE A 362 -17.99 17.72 11.56
CA ILE A 362 -18.57 16.57 12.26
C ILE A 362 -17.48 15.66 12.84
N ILE A 363 -16.45 15.32 12.05
CA ILE A 363 -15.37 14.42 12.44
C ILE A 363 -14.43 15.14 13.44
N PRO A 364 -14.20 14.57 14.64
CA PRO A 364 -13.26 15.12 15.62
C PRO A 364 -11.80 14.74 15.28
N GLU A 365 -10.84 15.40 15.93
CA GLU A 365 -9.45 14.94 15.94
C GLU A 365 -9.29 13.71 16.87
N SER A 366 -8.25 12.91 16.65
CA SER A 366 -7.92 11.74 17.46
C SER A 366 -7.65 12.13 18.93
N PRO A 367 -8.43 11.62 19.91
CA PRO A 367 -8.14 11.88 21.33
C PRO A 367 -6.81 11.28 21.77
N ARG A 368 -6.41 10.12 21.22
CA ARG A 368 -5.12 9.48 21.49
C ARG A 368 -3.95 10.33 21.02
N TRP A 369 -4.07 10.94 19.83
CA TRP A 369 -3.05 11.87 19.34
C TRP A 369 -3.01 13.14 20.18
N LEU A 370 -4.16 13.72 20.56
CA LEU A 370 -4.19 14.89 21.44
C LEU A 370 -3.53 14.61 22.80
N ILE A 371 -3.74 13.43 23.39
CA ILE A 371 -3.06 12.98 24.61
C ILE A 371 -1.54 12.88 24.38
N SER A 372 -1.08 12.26 23.29
CA SER A 372 0.36 12.14 23.01
C SER A 372 1.06 13.48 22.73
N GLN A 373 0.30 14.51 22.33
CA GLN A 373 0.77 15.90 22.22
C GLN A 373 0.56 16.74 23.51
N GLY A 374 0.10 16.14 24.61
CA GLY A 374 -0.18 16.85 25.87
C GLY A 374 -1.40 17.80 25.83
N ARG A 375 -2.23 17.74 24.79
CA ARG A 375 -3.42 18.58 24.56
C ARG A 375 -4.66 18.02 25.27
N TYR A 376 -4.49 17.63 26.54
CA TYR A 376 -5.48 16.90 27.35
C TYR A 376 -6.87 17.57 27.38
N LYS A 377 -6.94 18.91 27.50
CA LYS A 377 -8.20 19.67 27.53
C LYS A 377 -9.05 19.47 26.27
N GLU A 378 -8.42 19.28 25.11
CA GLU A 378 -9.12 19.07 23.84
C GLU A 378 -9.58 17.61 23.69
N ALA A 379 -8.75 16.64 24.12
CA ALA A 379 -9.16 15.24 24.21
C ALA A 379 -10.36 15.07 25.15
N GLU A 380 -10.34 15.75 26.30
CA GLU A 380 -11.44 15.77 27.27
C GLU A 380 -12.71 16.38 26.67
N ALA A 381 -12.61 17.52 25.97
CA ALA A 381 -13.75 18.14 25.31
C ALA A 381 -14.40 17.22 24.26
N ILE A 382 -13.60 16.45 23.51
CA ILE A 382 -14.09 15.45 22.54
C ILE A 382 -14.77 14.28 23.27
N ILE A 383 -14.18 13.75 24.35
CA ILE A 383 -14.78 12.68 25.17
C ILE A 383 -16.10 13.12 25.81
N ARG A 384 -16.18 14.33 26.38
CA ARG A 384 -17.42 14.90 26.93
C ARG A 384 -18.47 15.14 25.83
N LYS A 385 -18.07 15.54 24.61
CA LYS A 385 -18.97 15.66 23.45
C LYS A 385 -19.51 14.27 23.04
N ALA A 386 -18.66 13.24 23.00
CA ALA A 386 -19.08 11.86 22.72
C ALA A 386 -20.08 11.33 23.76
N ALA A 387 -19.80 11.54 25.05
CA ALA A 387 -20.69 11.17 26.15
C ALA A 387 -22.07 11.83 26.01
N LYS A 388 -22.10 13.15 25.74
CA LYS A 388 -23.34 13.91 25.51
C LYS A 388 -24.15 13.39 24.31
N ILE A 389 -23.49 12.99 23.21
CA ILE A 389 -24.14 12.41 22.03
C ILE A 389 -24.69 11.00 22.31
N ASN A 390 -24.01 10.23 23.17
CA ASN A 390 -24.46 8.91 23.60
C ASN A 390 -25.53 8.94 24.70
N GLY A 391 -25.77 10.09 25.34
CA GLY A 391 -26.70 10.22 26.47
C GLY A 391 -26.15 9.66 27.79
N ILE A 392 -24.83 9.54 27.92
CA ILE A 392 -24.16 8.94 29.09
C ILE A 392 -23.58 10.06 29.97
N PRO A 393 -23.77 10.03 31.31
CA PRO A 393 -23.11 10.98 32.20
C PRO A 393 -21.59 10.77 32.18
N ALA A 394 -20.84 11.80 31.81
CA ALA A 394 -19.38 11.79 31.87
C ALA A 394 -18.90 12.01 33.32
N PRO A 395 -17.83 11.34 33.79
CA PRO A 395 -17.30 11.56 35.13
C PRO A 395 -16.77 12.99 35.32
N ALA A 396 -16.71 13.45 36.57
CA ALA A 396 -16.28 14.81 36.91
C ALA A 396 -14.82 15.08 36.50
N VAL A 397 -13.92 14.12 36.76
CA VAL A 397 -12.55 14.09 36.25
C VAL A 397 -12.43 12.91 35.28
N ILE A 398 -11.94 13.18 34.07
CA ILE A 398 -11.63 12.16 33.04
C ILE A 398 -10.12 11.88 33.01
N PHE A 399 -9.31 12.92 33.15
CA PHE A 399 -7.85 12.83 33.20
C PHE A 399 -7.34 13.64 34.42
N ASP A 400 -6.56 13.01 35.29
CA ASP A 400 -6.04 13.67 36.50
C ASP A 400 -4.73 14.42 36.21
N THR A 401 -4.65 15.70 36.56
CA THR A 401 -3.54 16.57 36.11
C THR A 401 -2.18 16.25 36.73
N ALA A 402 -2.15 15.42 37.77
CA ALA A 402 -0.91 14.92 38.37
C ALA A 402 -0.28 13.78 37.54
N GLU A 403 -1.08 12.80 37.08
CA GLU A 403 -0.61 11.66 36.27
C GLU A 403 -0.05 12.11 34.90
N MET A 404 -0.45 13.30 34.43
CA MET A 404 -0.04 13.88 33.15
C MET A 404 1.42 14.33 33.06
N GLN A 405 2.07 14.69 34.18
CA GLN A 405 3.35 15.40 34.16
C GLN A 405 4.58 14.49 34.24
N ASP A 406 4.52 13.40 35.01
CA ASP A 406 5.60 12.40 35.07
C ASP A 406 5.63 11.49 33.83
N SER A 407 4.51 11.39 33.11
CA SER A 407 4.29 10.53 31.94
C SER A 407 4.99 11.03 30.66
N LYS A 408 6.32 11.15 30.70
CA LYS A 408 7.12 11.25 29.47
C LYS A 408 6.89 9.98 28.64
N PRO A 409 6.71 10.08 27.31
CA PRO A 409 6.46 8.91 26.47
C PRO A 409 7.61 7.93 26.61
N GLN A 410 7.33 6.76 27.18
CA GLN A 410 8.33 5.73 27.46
C GLN A 410 9.07 5.42 26.16
N GLN A 411 10.39 5.63 26.16
CA GLN A 411 11.18 5.82 24.94
C GLN A 411 11.38 4.48 24.21
N GLN A 412 10.35 4.03 23.50
CA GLN A 412 10.35 2.80 22.73
C GLN A 412 11.61 2.75 21.86
N GLN A 413 12.38 1.69 22.07
CA GLN A 413 13.70 1.53 21.49
C GLN A 413 13.58 1.57 19.96
N LYS A 414 14.12 2.61 19.33
CA LYS A 414 13.98 2.85 17.89
C LYS A 414 14.68 1.73 17.10
N ALA A 415 13.91 0.70 16.75
CA ALA A 415 14.31 -0.29 15.78
C ALA A 415 14.70 0.40 14.46
N ILE A 416 15.70 -0.15 13.78
CA ILE A 416 16.22 0.36 12.50
C ILE A 416 15.82 -0.65 11.41
N LEU A 417 15.66 -0.22 10.15
CA LEU A 417 15.29 -1.12 9.04
C LEU A 417 16.25 -2.32 8.86
N LEU A 418 17.47 -2.22 9.39
CA LEU A 418 18.46 -3.30 9.44
C LEU A 418 18.14 -4.39 10.49
N ASP A 419 17.35 -4.09 11.54
CA ASP A 419 16.90 -5.09 12.52
C ASP A 419 16.01 -6.19 11.88
N LEU A 420 15.33 -5.89 10.76
CA LEU A 420 14.59 -6.87 9.96
C LEU A 420 15.49 -7.93 9.32
N PHE A 421 16.81 -7.69 9.25
CA PHE A 421 17.82 -8.59 8.69
C PHE A 421 18.80 -9.12 9.74
N ARG A 422 18.60 -8.76 11.02
CA ARG A 422 19.52 -9.05 12.14
C ARG A 422 19.70 -10.53 12.47
N THR A 423 18.74 -11.39 12.14
CA THR A 423 18.90 -12.85 12.26
C THR A 423 18.42 -13.55 10.99
N ARG A 424 19.00 -14.72 10.68
CA ARG A 424 18.66 -15.47 9.46
C ARG A 424 17.17 -15.85 9.39
N ASN A 425 16.50 -16.04 10.53
CA ASN A 425 15.06 -16.34 10.56
C ASN A 425 14.20 -15.12 10.17
N ILE A 426 14.40 -13.95 10.81
CA ILE A 426 13.65 -12.74 10.45
C ILE A 426 14.00 -12.26 9.04
N ALA A 427 15.27 -12.36 8.62
CA ALA A 427 15.69 -12.04 7.26
C ALA A 427 14.95 -12.92 6.23
N THR A 428 14.88 -14.24 6.48
CA THR A 428 14.14 -15.16 5.60
C THR A 428 12.65 -14.82 5.58
N ILE A 429 11.99 -14.71 6.74
CA ILE A 429 10.56 -14.33 6.81
C ILE A 429 10.30 -13.02 6.06
N THR A 430 11.20 -12.05 6.17
CA THR A 430 11.09 -10.74 5.50
C THR A 430 11.27 -10.83 3.99
N ILE A 431 12.27 -11.54 3.48
CA ILE A 431 12.43 -11.71 2.02
C ILE A 431 11.21 -12.45 1.44
N MET A 432 10.76 -13.52 2.09
CA MET A 432 9.55 -14.25 1.65
C MET A 432 8.30 -13.35 1.70
N SER A 433 8.14 -12.53 2.73
CA SER A 433 7.00 -11.61 2.87
C SER A 433 7.05 -10.46 1.87
N LEU A 434 8.21 -9.87 1.59
CA LEU A 434 8.39 -8.82 0.59
C LEU A 434 7.96 -9.32 -0.81
N LEU A 435 8.41 -10.53 -1.19
CA LEU A 435 8.00 -11.17 -2.46
C LEU A 435 6.49 -11.50 -2.46
N LEU A 436 5.95 -11.99 -1.34
CA LEU A 436 4.52 -12.30 -1.19
C LEU A 436 3.63 -11.08 -1.41
N TRP A 437 3.96 -9.95 -0.78
CA TRP A 437 3.25 -8.70 -0.98
C TRP A 437 3.45 -8.09 -2.37
N PHE A 438 4.66 -8.20 -2.95
CA PHE A 438 4.95 -7.73 -4.30
C PHE A 438 4.10 -8.46 -5.35
N PHE A 439 4.20 -9.79 -5.45
CA PHE A 439 3.51 -10.54 -6.50
C PHE A 439 1.99 -10.59 -6.32
N THR A 440 1.48 -10.65 -5.07
CA THR A 440 0.03 -10.56 -4.84
C THR A 440 -0.51 -9.19 -5.26
N SER A 441 0.27 -8.11 -5.09
CA SER A 441 -0.08 -6.77 -5.59
C SER A 441 -0.04 -6.69 -7.12
N VAL A 442 0.97 -7.27 -7.78
CA VAL A 442 1.03 -7.38 -9.25
C VAL A 442 -0.21 -8.11 -9.79
N GLY A 443 -0.58 -9.25 -9.22
CA GLY A 443 -1.79 -9.99 -9.63
C GLY A 443 -3.09 -9.22 -9.36
N TYR A 444 -3.21 -8.55 -8.20
CA TYR A 444 -4.40 -7.78 -7.83
C TYR A 444 -4.62 -6.60 -8.78
N PHE A 445 -3.61 -5.75 -8.97
CA PHE A 445 -3.72 -4.57 -9.83
C PHE A 445 -3.70 -4.96 -11.32
N GLY A 446 -2.91 -5.97 -11.70
CA GLY A 446 -2.85 -6.47 -13.07
C GLY A 446 -4.20 -6.95 -13.59
N LEU A 447 -4.88 -7.86 -12.87
CA LEU A 447 -6.24 -8.29 -13.25
C LEU A 447 -7.25 -7.13 -13.27
N SER A 448 -7.15 -6.20 -12.32
CA SER A 448 -8.10 -5.09 -12.20
C SER A 448 -7.90 -4.02 -13.29
N LEU A 449 -6.67 -3.81 -13.75
CA LEU A 449 -6.34 -2.91 -14.87
C LEU A 449 -6.57 -3.57 -16.24
N ASN A 450 -6.45 -4.89 -16.34
CA ASN A 450 -6.67 -5.65 -17.58
C ASN A 450 -8.15 -5.73 -18.02
N THR A 451 -9.06 -5.12 -17.26
CA THR A 451 -10.51 -5.09 -17.53
C THR A 451 -10.92 -4.78 -18.98
N PRO A 452 -10.29 -3.82 -19.71
CA PRO A 452 -10.64 -3.54 -21.10
C PRO A 452 -10.29 -4.66 -22.10
N ASN A 453 -9.41 -5.59 -21.72
CA ASN A 453 -8.97 -6.73 -22.54
C ASN A 453 -9.78 -8.01 -22.26
N LEU A 454 -10.79 -7.94 -21.38
CA LEU A 454 -11.67 -9.07 -21.08
C LEU A 454 -12.80 -9.19 -22.11
N HIS A 455 -13.12 -10.43 -22.51
CA HIS A 455 -14.25 -10.71 -23.40
C HIS A 455 -15.58 -10.16 -22.83
N GLY A 456 -16.43 -9.63 -23.70
CA GLY A 456 -17.74 -9.07 -23.31
C GLY A 456 -17.71 -7.55 -23.09
N ASN A 457 -18.55 -7.06 -22.18
CA ASN A 457 -18.75 -5.63 -21.98
C ASN A 457 -17.85 -5.09 -20.84
N VAL A 458 -17.00 -4.10 -21.15
CA VAL A 458 -16.02 -3.53 -20.21
C VAL A 458 -16.65 -2.98 -18.93
N TYR A 459 -17.83 -2.36 -19.02
CA TYR A 459 -18.54 -1.82 -17.84
C TYR A 459 -19.02 -2.93 -16.91
N ILE A 460 -19.62 -3.98 -17.47
CA ILE A 460 -20.10 -5.16 -16.72
C ILE A 460 -18.90 -5.91 -16.12
N ASN A 461 -17.83 -6.11 -16.88
CA ASN A 461 -16.62 -6.78 -16.41
C ASN A 461 -15.96 -6.01 -15.25
N CYS A 462 -15.88 -4.67 -15.34
CA CYS A 462 -15.39 -3.83 -14.25
C CYS A 462 -16.29 -3.92 -13.00
N PHE A 463 -17.61 -3.85 -13.19
CA PHE A 463 -18.58 -3.95 -12.10
C PHE A 463 -18.49 -5.30 -11.39
N LEU A 464 -18.36 -6.41 -12.14
CA LEU A 464 -18.19 -7.75 -11.57
C LEU A 464 -16.85 -7.87 -10.79
N LEU A 465 -15.75 -7.34 -11.32
CA LEU A 465 -14.46 -7.30 -10.61
C LEU A 465 -14.54 -6.51 -9.29
N ALA A 466 -15.35 -5.44 -9.24
CA ALA A 466 -15.61 -4.66 -8.04
C ALA A 466 -16.57 -5.38 -7.06
N VAL A 467 -17.61 -6.05 -7.56
CA VAL A 467 -18.54 -6.87 -6.75
C VAL A 467 -17.81 -8.01 -6.06
N VAL A 468 -16.85 -8.66 -6.73
CA VAL A 468 -16.03 -9.78 -6.22
C VAL A 468 -15.19 -9.40 -4.99
N GLU A 469 -14.85 -8.12 -4.80
CA GLU A 469 -14.13 -7.64 -3.61
C GLU A 469 -14.87 -8.00 -2.31
N VAL A 470 -16.20 -7.78 -2.27
CA VAL A 470 -17.02 -7.95 -1.06
C VAL A 470 -17.06 -9.39 -0.53
N PRO A 471 -17.41 -10.44 -1.32
CA PRO A 471 -17.33 -11.81 -0.84
C PRO A 471 -15.88 -12.25 -0.58
N SER A 472 -14.88 -11.69 -1.29
CA SER A 472 -13.47 -11.96 -0.98
C SER A 472 -13.10 -11.52 0.44
N TYR A 473 -13.53 -10.32 0.87
CA TYR A 473 -13.28 -9.83 2.23
C TYR A 473 -14.05 -10.62 3.29
N VAL A 474 -15.32 -10.96 3.03
CA VAL A 474 -16.13 -11.76 3.96
C VAL A 474 -15.54 -13.17 4.13
N ILE A 475 -15.14 -13.82 3.04
CA ILE A 475 -14.54 -15.15 3.09
C ILE A 475 -13.14 -15.10 3.71
N ALA A 476 -12.30 -14.10 3.39
CA ALA A 476 -11.02 -13.89 4.07
C ALA A 476 -11.18 -13.77 5.60
N TRP A 477 -12.17 -13.01 6.07
CA TRP A 477 -12.47 -12.89 7.51
C TRP A 477 -12.89 -14.24 8.14
N LEU A 478 -13.69 -15.05 7.45
CA LEU A 478 -14.07 -16.39 7.89
C LEU A 478 -12.85 -17.34 7.92
N LEU A 479 -12.02 -17.34 6.86
CA LEU A 479 -10.80 -18.14 6.78
C LEU A 479 -9.85 -17.83 7.94
N LEU A 480 -9.57 -16.55 8.20
CA LEU A 480 -8.70 -16.12 9.30
C LEU A 480 -9.20 -16.55 10.70
N ARG A 481 -10.52 -16.69 10.88
CA ARG A 481 -11.15 -17.09 12.14
C ARG A 481 -11.09 -18.60 12.38
N TYR A 482 -11.41 -19.40 11.35
CA TYR A 482 -11.63 -20.84 11.51
C TYR A 482 -10.48 -21.72 11.00
N LEU A 483 -9.57 -21.21 10.16
CA LEU A 483 -8.56 -22.01 9.49
C LEU A 483 -7.12 -21.49 9.67
N PRO A 484 -6.12 -22.39 9.58
CA PRO A 484 -4.70 -22.03 9.61
C PRO A 484 -4.33 -21.01 8.52
N ARG A 485 -3.57 -19.96 8.88
CA ARG A 485 -3.41 -18.74 8.07
C ARG A 485 -2.56 -19.01 6.83
N ARG A 486 -1.44 -19.69 7.05
CA ARG A 486 -0.49 -20.17 6.03
C ARG A 486 -1.19 -20.98 4.93
N TYR A 487 -2.02 -21.97 5.32
CA TYR A 487 -2.72 -22.81 4.35
C TYR A 487 -3.91 -22.09 3.70
N SER A 488 -4.58 -21.19 4.42
CA SER A 488 -5.66 -20.35 3.85
C SER A 488 -5.13 -19.44 2.75
N ILE A 489 -4.07 -18.67 3.04
CA ILE A 489 -3.43 -17.76 2.08
C ILE A 489 -2.90 -18.54 0.87
N ALA A 490 -2.13 -19.62 1.11
CA ALA A 490 -1.63 -20.47 0.03
C ALA A 490 -2.77 -21.05 -0.82
N GLY A 491 -3.84 -21.57 -0.21
CA GLY A 491 -5.02 -22.08 -0.91
C GLY A 491 -5.71 -21.03 -1.78
N THR A 492 -5.90 -19.82 -1.27
CA THR A 492 -6.48 -18.70 -2.05
C THR A 492 -5.57 -18.22 -3.19
N LEU A 493 -4.24 -18.32 -3.03
CA LEU A 493 -3.27 -18.03 -4.10
C LEU A 493 -3.23 -19.15 -5.16
N PHE A 494 -3.32 -20.41 -4.76
CA PHE A 494 -3.41 -21.54 -5.71
C PHE A 494 -4.71 -21.50 -6.51
N LEU A 495 -5.84 -21.19 -5.87
CA LEU A 495 -7.10 -20.93 -6.54
C LEU A 495 -6.97 -19.75 -7.50
N GLY A 496 -6.47 -18.61 -7.00
CA GLY A 496 -6.31 -17.38 -7.78
C GLY A 496 -5.42 -17.55 -9.02
N GLY A 497 -4.17 -17.94 -8.81
CA GLY A 497 -3.18 -18.11 -9.86
C GLY A 497 -3.44 -19.29 -10.78
N GLY A 498 -3.89 -20.43 -10.23
CA GLY A 498 -4.20 -21.63 -11.02
C GLY A 498 -5.37 -21.41 -11.98
N VAL A 499 -6.46 -20.79 -11.50
CA VAL A 499 -7.59 -20.41 -12.36
C VAL A 499 -7.18 -19.42 -13.43
N VAL A 500 -6.32 -18.45 -13.12
CA VAL A 500 -5.78 -17.50 -14.11
C VAL A 500 -4.94 -18.19 -15.20
N LEU A 501 -4.15 -19.23 -14.85
CA LEU A 501 -3.44 -20.04 -15.85
C LEU A 501 -4.39 -20.84 -16.75
N PHE A 502 -5.51 -21.34 -16.22
CA PHE A 502 -6.47 -22.12 -17.01
C PHE A 502 -7.28 -21.31 -18.03
N ILE A 503 -7.29 -19.97 -17.95
CA ILE A 503 -8.00 -19.10 -18.92
C ILE A 503 -7.56 -19.40 -20.36
N GLN A 504 -6.27 -19.68 -20.59
CA GLN A 504 -5.72 -19.94 -21.93
C GLN A 504 -6.25 -21.21 -22.60
N LEU A 505 -6.87 -22.13 -21.84
CA LEU A 505 -7.46 -23.36 -22.37
C LEU A 505 -8.93 -23.18 -22.79
N VAL A 506 -9.53 -22.02 -22.53
CA VAL A 506 -10.92 -21.73 -22.88
C VAL A 506 -10.98 -21.20 -24.32
N PRO A 507 -11.70 -21.86 -25.25
CA PRO A 507 -11.89 -21.33 -26.60
C PRO A 507 -12.60 -19.97 -26.56
N THR A 508 -12.26 -19.08 -27.51
CA THR A 508 -12.71 -17.68 -27.55
C THR A 508 -14.24 -17.52 -27.62
N ASP A 509 -14.94 -18.56 -28.09
CA ASP A 509 -16.41 -18.59 -28.17
C ASP A 509 -17.08 -18.68 -26.78
N TYR A 510 -16.41 -19.29 -25.79
CA TYR A 510 -16.89 -19.43 -24.41
C TYR A 510 -16.56 -18.22 -23.53
N SER A 511 -16.85 -17.03 -24.05
CA SER A 511 -16.61 -15.73 -23.39
C SER A 511 -17.05 -15.69 -21.92
N ALA A 512 -18.28 -16.13 -21.61
CA ALA A 512 -18.81 -16.17 -20.25
C ALA A 512 -18.01 -17.05 -19.28
N LEU A 513 -17.46 -18.18 -19.75
CA LEU A 513 -16.58 -19.03 -18.95
C LEU A 513 -15.25 -18.31 -18.67
N SER A 514 -14.66 -17.65 -19.67
CA SER A 514 -13.42 -16.89 -19.47
C SER A 514 -13.58 -15.76 -18.44
N VAL A 515 -14.71 -15.05 -18.46
CA VAL A 515 -15.05 -14.03 -17.45
C VAL A 515 -15.26 -14.68 -16.08
N GLY A 516 -15.99 -15.80 -15.98
CA GLY A 516 -16.19 -16.52 -14.72
C GLY A 516 -14.89 -16.98 -14.07
N LEU A 517 -13.94 -17.49 -14.86
CA LEU A 517 -12.59 -17.83 -14.38
C LEU A 517 -11.82 -16.58 -13.92
N VAL A 518 -11.88 -15.47 -14.65
CA VAL A 518 -11.25 -14.20 -14.22
C VAL A 518 -11.81 -13.71 -12.89
N MET A 519 -13.14 -13.80 -12.68
CA MET A 519 -13.77 -13.43 -11.40
C MET A 519 -13.33 -14.34 -10.25
N LEU A 520 -13.22 -15.66 -10.48
CA LEU A 520 -12.72 -16.60 -9.47
C LEU A 520 -11.21 -16.44 -9.19
N GLY A 521 -10.43 -16.08 -10.21
CA GLY A 521 -9.02 -15.70 -10.09
C GLY A 521 -8.82 -14.44 -9.23
N LYS A 522 -9.55 -13.38 -9.59
CA LYS A 522 -9.63 -12.11 -8.83
C LYS A 522 -10.09 -12.35 -7.39
N PHE A 523 -11.08 -13.21 -7.17
CA PHE A 523 -11.57 -13.59 -5.84
C PHE A 523 -10.45 -14.17 -4.97
N GLY A 524 -9.72 -15.17 -5.48
CA GLY A 524 -8.61 -15.81 -4.75
C GLY A 524 -7.49 -14.82 -4.40
N ILE A 525 -7.06 -14.01 -5.36
CA ILE A 525 -5.98 -13.02 -5.15
C ILE A 525 -6.41 -11.91 -4.18
N THR A 526 -7.65 -11.43 -4.26
CA THR A 526 -8.18 -10.39 -3.35
C THR A 526 -8.34 -10.93 -1.93
N SER A 527 -8.84 -12.16 -1.79
CA SER A 527 -8.92 -12.84 -0.49
C SER A 527 -7.52 -12.98 0.13
N ALA A 528 -6.53 -13.45 -0.65
CA ALA A 528 -5.14 -13.53 -0.20
C ALA A 528 -4.59 -12.17 0.24
N PHE A 529 -4.73 -11.13 -0.59
CA PHE A 529 -4.22 -9.78 -0.34
C PHE A 529 -4.74 -9.19 0.98
N SER A 530 -6.04 -9.35 1.27
CA SER A 530 -6.64 -8.90 2.53
C SER A 530 -6.10 -9.66 3.75
N MET A 531 -5.83 -10.97 3.63
CA MET A 531 -5.22 -11.77 4.70
C MET A 531 -3.76 -11.41 4.97
N LEU A 532 -3.01 -10.89 3.99
CA LEU A 532 -1.60 -10.50 4.18
C LEU A 532 -1.41 -9.42 5.25
N TYR A 533 -2.34 -8.47 5.39
CA TYR A 533 -2.31 -7.44 6.43
C TYR A 533 -2.28 -8.06 7.84
N VAL A 534 -3.16 -9.02 8.10
CA VAL A 534 -3.26 -9.71 9.40
C VAL A 534 -2.07 -10.64 9.61
N TYR A 535 -1.73 -11.46 8.62
CA TYR A 535 -0.63 -12.43 8.74
C TYR A 535 0.74 -11.75 8.96
N SER A 536 0.97 -10.59 8.34
CA SER A 536 2.18 -9.79 8.60
C SER A 536 2.24 -9.30 10.06
N VAL A 537 1.12 -8.85 10.63
CA VAL A 537 1.04 -8.46 12.04
C VAL A 537 1.37 -9.63 12.97
N GLU A 538 0.91 -10.84 12.65
CA GLU A 538 1.15 -12.04 13.47
C GLU A 538 2.58 -12.60 13.36
N LEU A 539 3.25 -12.44 12.22
CA LEU A 539 4.61 -12.97 11.98
C LEU A 539 5.72 -12.22 12.73
N TYR A 540 5.57 -10.90 12.96
CA TYR A 540 6.64 -10.06 13.49
C TYR A 540 6.45 -9.70 14.98
N PRO A 541 7.54 -9.65 15.78
CA PRO A 541 7.47 -9.22 17.17
C PRO A 541 7.17 -7.73 17.27
N THR A 542 6.50 -7.34 18.36
CA THR A 542 6.03 -5.96 18.63
C THR A 542 7.07 -4.89 18.31
N LEU A 543 8.34 -5.09 18.70
CA LEU A 543 9.46 -4.16 18.50
C LEU A 543 9.74 -3.79 17.03
N VAL A 544 9.49 -4.68 16.07
CA VAL A 544 9.78 -4.45 14.63
C VAL A 544 8.53 -4.53 13.75
N ARG A 545 7.39 -4.94 14.31
CA ARG A 545 6.12 -5.18 13.60
C ARG A 545 5.71 -4.04 12.68
N ASN A 546 5.63 -2.81 13.20
CA ASN A 546 5.18 -1.64 12.43
C ASN A 546 6.13 -1.35 11.25
N MET A 547 7.43 -1.55 11.45
CA MET A 547 8.45 -1.37 10.43
C MET A 547 8.42 -2.45 9.35
N ALA A 548 8.15 -3.71 9.73
CA ALA A 548 8.01 -4.82 8.79
C ALA A 548 6.71 -4.74 7.96
N VAL A 549 5.60 -4.33 8.58
CA VAL A 549 4.35 -4.00 7.85
C VAL A 549 4.57 -2.80 6.90
N GLY A 550 5.36 -1.80 7.31
CA GLY A 550 5.80 -0.71 6.42
C GLY A 550 6.62 -1.21 5.23
N ALA A 551 7.63 -2.06 5.46
CA ALA A 551 8.49 -2.60 4.41
C ALA A 551 7.72 -3.48 3.40
N THR A 552 6.82 -4.34 3.89
CA THR A 552 5.96 -5.17 3.03
C THR A 552 4.92 -4.37 2.27
N SER A 553 4.32 -3.34 2.88
CA SER A 553 3.45 -2.38 2.20
C SER A 553 4.20 -1.65 1.07
N MET A 554 5.45 -1.21 1.28
CA MET A 554 6.26 -0.60 0.21
C MET A 554 6.53 -1.58 -0.94
N ALA A 555 6.80 -2.86 -0.66
CA ALA A 555 6.94 -3.89 -1.71
C ALA A 555 5.64 -4.10 -2.51
N SER A 556 4.47 -4.07 -1.85
CA SER A 556 3.19 -4.06 -2.56
C SER A 556 3.01 -2.83 -3.46
N ARG A 557 3.46 -1.63 -3.04
CA ARG A 557 3.40 -0.44 -3.90
C ARG A 557 4.31 -0.54 -5.11
N LEU A 558 5.52 -1.09 -4.97
CA LEU A 558 6.38 -1.42 -6.12
C LEU A 558 5.70 -2.40 -7.08
N GLY A 559 4.98 -3.41 -6.56
CA GLY A 559 4.14 -4.30 -7.36
C GLY A 559 3.04 -3.56 -8.13
N SER A 560 2.36 -2.59 -7.50
CA SER A 560 1.32 -1.78 -8.18
C SER A 560 1.89 -0.83 -9.25
N ILE A 561 3.13 -0.34 -9.09
CA ILE A 561 3.82 0.48 -10.10
C ILE A 561 4.16 -0.33 -11.35
N ILE A 562 4.45 -1.63 -11.19
CA ILE A 562 4.87 -2.52 -12.30
C ILE A 562 3.66 -3.24 -12.94
N ALA A 563 2.54 -3.38 -12.23
CA ALA A 563 1.33 -4.04 -12.73
C ALA A 563 0.80 -3.53 -14.10
N PRO A 564 0.81 -2.23 -14.44
CA PRO A 564 0.42 -1.75 -15.78
C PRO A 564 1.26 -2.35 -16.91
N TYR A 565 2.55 -2.64 -16.67
CA TYR A 565 3.42 -3.26 -17.67
C TYR A 565 3.13 -4.75 -17.86
N PHE A 566 2.64 -5.45 -16.84
CA PHE A 566 2.13 -6.83 -17.01
C PHE A 566 0.89 -6.87 -17.90
N VAL A 567 0.03 -5.85 -17.84
CA VAL A 567 -1.14 -5.70 -18.73
C VAL A 567 -0.71 -5.33 -20.15
N TYR A 568 0.25 -4.40 -20.27
CA TYR A 568 0.78 -3.93 -21.56
C TYR A 568 1.39 -5.05 -22.43
N LEU A 569 1.93 -6.12 -21.82
CA LEU A 569 2.37 -7.32 -22.56
C LEU A 569 1.25 -7.95 -23.43
N GLY A 570 -0.02 -7.68 -23.11
CA GLY A 570 -1.19 -8.06 -23.92
C GLY A 570 -1.27 -7.44 -25.31
N ALA A 571 -0.49 -6.38 -25.58
CA ALA A 571 -0.38 -5.77 -26.92
C ALA A 571 0.40 -6.65 -27.91
N TYR A 572 1.37 -7.43 -27.40
CA TYR A 572 2.14 -8.39 -28.17
C TYR A 572 1.41 -9.73 -28.27
N ASP A 573 0.98 -10.30 -27.14
CA ASP A 573 0.24 -11.57 -27.06
C ASP A 573 -0.83 -11.51 -25.97
N ARG A 574 -2.09 -11.78 -26.33
CA ARG A 574 -3.26 -11.71 -25.43
C ARG A 574 -3.18 -12.68 -24.24
N VAL A 575 -2.40 -13.75 -24.33
CA VAL A 575 -2.29 -14.83 -23.33
C VAL A 575 -1.15 -14.54 -22.33
N LEU A 576 -0.08 -13.89 -22.79
CA LEU A 576 1.15 -13.66 -22.01
C LEU A 576 0.93 -12.98 -20.64
N PRO A 577 0.06 -11.95 -20.48
CA PRO A 577 -0.26 -11.38 -19.17
C PRO A 577 -0.79 -12.41 -18.16
N TYR A 578 -1.68 -13.30 -18.59
CA TYR A 578 -2.30 -14.31 -17.73
C TYR A 578 -1.30 -15.40 -17.33
N ILE A 579 -0.45 -15.85 -18.27
CA ILE A 579 0.64 -16.80 -17.96
C ILE A 579 1.54 -16.24 -16.87
N LEU A 580 2.00 -15.00 -17.01
CA LEU A 580 2.94 -14.38 -16.08
C LEU A 580 2.30 -14.08 -14.72
N MET A 581 1.11 -13.47 -14.69
CA MET A 581 0.41 -13.20 -13.43
C MET A 581 0.01 -14.51 -12.70
N GLY A 582 -0.50 -15.50 -13.43
CA GLY A 582 -0.92 -16.78 -12.88
C GLY A 582 0.25 -17.60 -12.33
N SER A 583 1.33 -17.76 -13.09
CA SER A 583 2.51 -18.53 -12.67
C SER A 583 3.23 -17.91 -11.47
N LEU A 584 3.38 -16.58 -11.43
CA LEU A 584 3.95 -15.88 -10.27
C LEU A 584 3.04 -16.01 -9.03
N THR A 585 1.72 -15.98 -9.20
CA THR A 585 0.75 -16.17 -8.10
C THR A 585 0.79 -17.62 -7.56
N VAL A 586 0.93 -18.63 -8.43
CA VAL A 586 1.13 -20.03 -8.02
C VAL A 586 2.48 -20.20 -7.30
N LEU A 587 3.57 -19.65 -7.85
CA LEU A 587 4.90 -19.68 -7.25
C LEU A 587 4.91 -19.06 -5.84
N ILE A 588 4.18 -17.95 -5.64
CA ILE A 588 4.11 -17.27 -4.34
C ILE A 588 3.16 -17.98 -3.36
N GLY A 589 2.16 -18.71 -3.86
CA GLY A 589 1.41 -19.71 -3.09
C GLY A 589 2.31 -20.84 -2.57
N ILE A 590 3.20 -21.38 -3.40
CA ILE A 590 4.22 -22.37 -2.99
C ILE A 590 5.16 -21.75 -1.95
N LEU A 591 5.64 -20.52 -2.15
CA LEU A 591 6.54 -19.85 -1.21
C LEU A 591 5.88 -19.64 0.17
N THR A 592 4.59 -19.35 0.20
CA THR A 592 3.78 -19.26 1.42
C THR A 592 3.77 -20.58 2.21
N LEU A 593 3.89 -21.74 1.54
CA LEU A 593 4.04 -23.04 2.21
C LEU A 593 5.42 -23.25 2.89
N PHE A 594 6.34 -22.29 2.86
CA PHE A 594 7.56 -22.32 3.68
C PHE A 594 7.48 -21.42 4.93
N LEU A 595 6.61 -20.40 4.92
CA LEU A 595 6.35 -19.53 6.08
C LEU A 595 5.74 -20.31 7.27
N PRO A 596 5.97 -19.86 8.51
CA PRO A 596 5.47 -20.53 9.71
C PRO A 596 3.97 -20.31 9.92
N GLU A 597 3.34 -21.19 10.71
CA GLU A 597 1.92 -21.07 11.07
C GLU A 597 1.74 -20.15 12.27
N SER A 598 0.83 -19.17 12.17
CA SER A 598 0.50 -18.24 13.25
C SER A 598 -0.80 -18.61 13.99
N TYR A 599 -1.65 -19.47 13.42
CA TYR A 599 -2.94 -19.84 14.03
C TYR A 599 -2.80 -20.40 15.45
N GLY A 600 -3.51 -19.80 16.40
CA GLY A 600 -3.54 -20.23 17.81
C GLY A 600 -2.28 -19.91 18.62
N ASN A 601 -1.27 -19.28 18.02
CA ASN A 601 -0.05 -18.87 18.73
C ASN A 601 -0.21 -17.47 19.34
N SER A 602 0.43 -17.23 20.48
CA SER A 602 0.57 -15.89 21.05
C SER A 602 1.40 -14.99 20.13
N LEU A 603 0.99 -13.72 19.97
CA LEU A 603 1.78 -12.74 19.24
C LEU A 603 3.19 -12.64 19.84
N PRO A 604 4.26 -12.71 19.03
CA PRO A 604 5.61 -12.56 19.56
C PRO A 604 5.85 -11.12 20.05
N GLU A 605 6.63 -11.01 21.11
CA GLU A 605 7.08 -9.75 21.73
C GLU A 605 8.60 -9.57 21.55
N SER A 606 9.36 -10.68 21.65
CA SER A 606 10.82 -10.69 21.49
C SER A 606 11.27 -11.46 20.23
N PHE A 607 12.55 -11.27 19.85
CA PHE A 607 13.16 -12.01 18.73
C PHE A 607 13.25 -13.52 18.96
N GLU A 608 13.31 -13.96 20.23
CA GLU A 608 13.44 -15.38 20.60
C GLU A 608 12.11 -16.14 20.49
N GLN A 609 10.99 -15.42 20.66
CA GLN A 609 9.64 -15.96 20.51
C GLN A 609 9.19 -16.10 19.04
N MET A 610 10.01 -15.68 18.06
CA MET A 610 9.65 -15.81 16.65
C MET A 610 9.47 -17.27 16.23
N LEU A 611 8.41 -17.51 15.48
CA LEU A 611 8.16 -18.77 14.79
C LEU A 611 9.28 -19.04 13.77
N LYS A 612 9.75 -20.28 13.69
CA LYS A 612 10.88 -20.68 12.82
C LYS A 612 10.40 -21.17 11.45
N VAL A 613 11.03 -20.71 10.38
CA VAL A 613 10.78 -21.14 9.00
C VAL A 613 11.04 -22.66 8.86
N LYS A 614 10.11 -23.40 8.23
CA LYS A 614 10.16 -24.89 8.19
C LYS A 614 11.45 -25.46 7.60
N CYS A 615 12.09 -24.75 6.67
CA CYS A 615 13.32 -25.19 6.01
C CYS A 615 14.53 -25.34 6.97
N PHE A 616 14.53 -24.68 8.13
CA PHE A 616 15.62 -24.74 9.11
C PHE A 616 15.38 -25.79 10.23
N ARG A 617 14.59 -26.84 9.95
CA ARG A 617 14.32 -27.92 10.93
C ARG A 617 15.35 -29.06 10.92
N ASN A 618 16.45 -28.94 10.17
CA ASN A 618 17.60 -29.85 10.28
C ASN A 618 18.63 -29.32 11.27
N GLY A 619 19.05 -30.17 12.21
CA GLY A 619 20.32 -29.96 12.94
C GLY A 619 20.26 -29.34 14.35
N GLN A 620 19.19 -29.53 15.13
CA GLN A 620 19.30 -29.46 16.61
C GLN A 620 18.15 -30.18 17.33
N GLN A 621 18.32 -31.49 17.60
CA GLN A 621 17.72 -32.14 18.77
C GLN A 621 18.68 -31.94 19.95
N THR A 622 18.51 -30.87 20.72
CA THR A 622 19.16 -30.74 22.03
C THR A 622 18.40 -31.55 23.07
N THR A 623 18.92 -32.73 23.39
CA THR A 623 18.48 -33.52 24.55
C THR A 623 18.73 -32.73 25.85
N GLY A 624 17.67 -32.31 26.54
CA GLY A 624 17.81 -31.59 27.81
C GLY A 624 16.50 -31.32 28.53
N ALA A 625 16.53 -31.45 29.86
CA ALA A 625 15.51 -30.96 30.80
C ALA A 625 14.03 -31.32 30.54
N ARG A 626 13.69 -32.62 30.68
CA ARG A 626 12.34 -33.05 31.07
C ARG A 626 12.00 -32.41 32.41
N ASN A 627 11.20 -31.34 32.44
CA ASN A 627 10.75 -30.73 33.69
C ASN A 627 9.25 -30.37 33.64
N SER A 628 8.51 -30.82 34.64
CA SER A 628 7.04 -30.78 34.65
C SER A 628 6.51 -29.51 35.33
N LYS A 629 5.75 -28.70 34.60
CA LYS A 629 4.65 -27.91 35.16
C LYS A 629 3.43 -27.99 34.24
N LYS A 630 2.34 -28.57 34.75
CA LYS A 630 1.01 -28.47 34.13
C LYS A 630 0.48 -27.06 34.38
N SER A 631 0.08 -26.36 33.33
CA SER A 631 -0.83 -25.22 33.41
C SER A 631 -2.22 -25.66 32.95
N PRO A 632 -3.32 -25.20 33.56
CA PRO A 632 -4.66 -25.74 33.29
C PRO A 632 -5.16 -25.36 31.89
N LYS A 633 -5.92 -26.28 31.27
CA LYS A 633 -6.75 -25.94 30.10
C LYS A 633 -7.88 -25.02 30.58
N ILE A 634 -7.88 -23.76 30.16
CA ILE A 634 -9.09 -22.93 30.25
C ILE A 634 -10.00 -23.36 29.11
N LEU A 635 -11.10 -24.02 29.45
CA LEU A 635 -12.11 -24.48 28.51
C LEU A 635 -13.02 -23.30 28.15
N VAL A 636 -12.78 -22.65 27.01
CA VAL A 636 -13.71 -21.65 26.46
C VAL A 636 -14.83 -22.38 25.72
N THR A 637 -15.90 -22.71 26.44
CA THR A 637 -17.18 -23.11 25.83
C THR A 637 -17.85 -21.89 25.17
N PRO A 638 -18.54 -22.08 24.03
CA PRO A 638 -19.18 -20.96 23.32
C PRO A 638 -20.49 -20.52 23.97
N MET A 639 -20.68 -19.20 24.00
CA MET A 639 -21.96 -18.48 23.93
C MET A 639 -21.76 -17.30 22.97
#